data_AF-A0A4R9AS52-F1
#
_entry.id   AF-A0A4R9AS52-F1
#
_cell.length_a   1.000
_cell.length_b   1.000
_cell.length_c   1.000
_cell.angle_alpha   90.00
_cell.angle_beta   90.00
_cell.angle_gamma   90.00
#
_symmetry.space_group_name_H-M   'P 1'
#
loop_
_entity.id
_entity.type
_entity.pdbx_description
1 polymer ?
#
loop_
_entity_poly.entity_id
_entity_poly.type
_entity_poly.pdbx_seq_one_letter_code
_entity_poly.pdbx_strand_id
1 'polypeptide(L)'
;MNGTHPPRRRPLHAGGRRTHLIALPALTILLLLSGLLVPLPPAQASTASVDLKTAGSYSVLATDAIAGTGNSALSGNAGTSPGTAITGFPPGILSGSIHAGDDHALTAQADLALAYADAAGRVPTGLLAGDLAGRTLTAGVYKASAALAVSTTLTLDAQNDPTSVFIFQIDAALNTAAASSIVLANGAQASNVFWQVVGGVSLGAASAFSGTVLGFAAISIGAGTNFIGRALTSNGTIAMASTIFMTEPPVALGTAGSYSVLAGASVVNSGGTTLSGGLGVSPGTSLSGFLPSLVTGSTHLGTAESAKAQIDLQTASDEAVARTPTATVSGNLAGQIFNAGVYSAPGALTLGSTVTLDGQGNPNAVFIFQLDGALTTSTASSVRLINGAQPSRVFWQVDGVVQLGASSSFSGIVLGQAAIFVGANATFTGRALTSSGSITLAGNTFTTEPAVHLGSASGYAILATTSITNTGYSSFDGDIGVSPGTAVAGFPPGVLTGVIHGGDAVAAAAQADLAAAYKDAAARPANTVIDGDLAGRTLTSGVYRAAAAIDISTTLTLDGQGNPNAIFIFQVDAALNTAAVSRIILINGAQAARVYWQVAGEVMLGAGSTFTGTILGLAAITLGADVDYLGRALTANGAVTTHAAHSTGPAPPGGNLTATTAGATLSRVTLLGTEPQFATGVSSQWSIVDARGTGAAWTLSVSATAPTSAAGTVESEARVLPAANLSITPGTITMGPNTDARTGITPPQLALSNAPQTLIAAVGPQRGTYLLTPTFSLMIPANAFRSNYSGVIENSPMNPYITVLTFTIS
;
A
#
# COMPACT_ATOMS: atom_id res chain seq x y z
N MET A 1 62.89 -50.08 -38.06
CA MET A 1 62.55 -50.69 -39.37
C MET A 1 62.08 -49.58 -40.29
N ASN A 2 62.83 -49.38 -41.37
CA ASN A 2 62.54 -48.46 -42.47
C ASN A 2 61.61 -49.15 -43.49
N GLY A 3 60.74 -48.36 -44.13
CA GLY A 3 60.13 -48.62 -45.45
C GLY A 3 58.74 -47.99 -45.58
N THR A 4 58.31 -47.32 -46.66
CA THR A 4 58.90 -46.91 -47.96
C THR A 4 57.89 -46.03 -48.74
N HIS A 5 58.39 -44.98 -49.43
CA HIS A 5 57.98 -44.47 -50.79
C HIS A 5 56.64 -43.69 -51.06
N PRO A 6 56.49 -42.90 -52.16
CA PRO A 6 57.21 -41.67 -52.62
C PRO A 6 56.21 -40.55 -53.17
N PRO A 7 56.45 -39.70 -54.21
CA PRO A 7 56.62 -38.22 -54.10
C PRO A 7 55.77 -37.30 -55.06
N ARG A 8 56.09 -35.98 -55.08
CA ARG A 8 55.95 -34.91 -56.14
C ARG A 8 54.81 -33.88 -55.94
N ARG A 9 54.92 -32.56 -56.22
CA ARG A 9 55.95 -31.67 -56.85
C ARG A 9 55.54 -30.16 -56.65
N ARG A 10 56.52 -29.30 -56.25
CA ARG A 10 56.91 -27.95 -56.79
C ARG A 10 55.94 -26.71 -56.74
N PRO A 11 56.44 -25.44 -56.85
CA PRO A 11 57.47 -24.71 -56.06
C PRO A 11 57.19 -23.16 -55.91
N LEU A 12 58.22 -22.38 -55.47
CA LEU A 12 58.49 -20.93 -55.72
C LEU A 12 57.73 -19.89 -54.85
N HIS A 13 58.25 -18.70 -54.52
CA HIS A 13 59.58 -18.09 -54.35
C HIS A 13 59.34 -16.73 -53.65
N ALA A 14 60.33 -16.29 -52.85
CA ALA A 14 60.79 -14.91 -52.61
C ALA A 14 59.82 -13.74 -52.26
N GLY A 15 60.19 -12.97 -51.22
CA GLY A 15 60.18 -11.51 -51.32
C GLY A 15 59.78 -10.70 -50.08
N GLY A 16 60.73 -9.97 -49.49
CA GLY A 16 60.47 -8.58 -49.03
C GLY A 16 60.21 -8.34 -47.55
N ARG A 17 61.24 -7.86 -46.84
CA ARG A 17 61.23 -7.29 -45.47
C ARG A 17 60.29 -6.08 -45.31
N ARG A 18 59.70 -5.89 -44.11
CA ARG A 18 60.09 -4.87 -43.08
C ARG A 18 59.03 -4.72 -41.96
N THR A 19 59.50 -4.87 -40.71
CA THR A 19 59.19 -4.11 -39.45
C THR A 19 57.71 -3.96 -39.00
N HIS A 20 57.26 -4.14 -37.74
CA HIS A 20 57.77 -3.71 -36.43
C HIS A 20 57.09 -4.48 -35.25
N LEU A 21 57.88 -4.64 -34.16
CA LEU A 21 57.58 -4.64 -32.72
C LEU A 21 56.35 -5.37 -32.07
N ILE A 22 56.71 -6.38 -31.25
CA ILE A 22 56.40 -6.65 -29.82
C ILE A 22 54.95 -6.93 -29.35
N ALA A 23 54.74 -8.16 -28.84
CA ALA A 23 54.00 -8.47 -27.60
C ALA A 23 54.43 -9.86 -27.03
N LEU A 24 54.63 -9.96 -25.71
CA LEU A 24 54.97 -11.18 -24.94
C LEU A 24 53.72 -11.80 -24.26
N PRO A 25 53.78 -13.07 -23.77
CA PRO A 25 52.67 -14.04 -23.82
C PRO A 25 52.02 -14.39 -22.47
N ALA A 26 50.88 -15.09 -22.54
CA ALA A 26 50.23 -15.79 -21.42
C ALA A 26 50.36 -17.32 -21.59
N LEU A 27 50.64 -18.01 -20.47
CA LEU A 27 50.95 -19.44 -20.35
C LEU A 27 49.74 -20.17 -19.72
N THR A 28 49.32 -21.28 -20.33
CA THR A 28 48.19 -22.13 -19.87
C THR A 28 48.73 -23.44 -19.28
N ILE A 29 48.23 -23.86 -18.12
CA ILE A 29 48.49 -25.17 -17.49
C ILE A 29 47.20 -25.99 -17.50
N LEU A 30 47.32 -27.24 -17.97
CA LEU A 30 46.28 -28.26 -18.13
C LEU A 30 46.33 -29.26 -16.96
N LEU A 31 45.20 -29.55 -16.31
CA LEU A 31 45.09 -30.58 -15.26
C LEU A 31 43.98 -31.58 -15.63
N LEU A 32 44.34 -32.87 -15.69
CA LEU A 32 43.45 -34.01 -15.96
C LEU A 32 42.60 -34.38 -14.73
N LEU A 33 41.30 -34.61 -14.94
CA LEU A 33 40.44 -35.34 -14.01
C LEU A 33 39.57 -36.34 -14.79
N SER A 34 39.81 -37.63 -14.56
CA SER A 34 39.01 -38.74 -15.07
C SER A 34 37.80 -38.99 -14.16
N GLY A 35 36.59 -38.69 -14.66
CA GLY A 35 35.32 -38.90 -13.98
C GLY A 35 34.32 -39.64 -14.86
N LEU A 36 33.52 -40.51 -14.23
CA LEU A 36 32.39 -41.28 -14.76
C LEU A 36 31.60 -40.56 -15.88
N LEU A 37 31.43 -41.24 -17.01
CA LEU A 37 30.48 -40.84 -18.06
C LEU A 37 29.05 -41.14 -17.58
N VAL A 38 28.43 -40.21 -16.85
CA VAL A 38 26.97 -40.18 -16.70
C VAL A 38 26.42 -39.73 -18.05
N PRO A 39 25.50 -40.46 -18.72
CA PRO A 39 24.85 -39.94 -19.90
C PRO A 39 24.09 -38.67 -19.47
N LEU A 40 24.54 -37.52 -19.97
CA LEU A 40 23.79 -36.28 -19.85
C LEU A 40 22.40 -36.55 -20.44
N PRO A 41 21.30 -36.31 -19.69
CA PRO A 41 19.98 -36.29 -20.30
C PRO A 41 20.02 -35.31 -21.48
N PRO A 42 19.27 -35.57 -22.57
CA PRO A 42 19.23 -34.66 -23.70
C PRO A 42 18.93 -33.26 -23.19
N ALA A 43 19.76 -32.30 -23.56
CA ALA A 43 19.49 -30.89 -23.34
C ALA A 43 18.16 -30.56 -24.03
N GLN A 44 17.07 -30.54 -23.26
CA GLN A 44 15.77 -30.13 -23.76
C GLN A 44 15.85 -28.62 -23.96
N ALA A 45 15.67 -28.17 -25.21
CA ALA A 45 15.49 -26.76 -25.48
C ALA A 45 14.28 -26.27 -24.67
N SER A 46 14.45 -25.17 -23.93
CA SER A 46 13.37 -24.56 -23.14
C SER A 46 12.16 -24.27 -24.03
N THR A 47 11.00 -24.80 -23.65
CA THR A 47 9.73 -24.55 -24.34
C THR A 47 9.36 -23.08 -24.20
N ALA A 48 9.22 -22.36 -25.32
CA ALA A 48 8.78 -20.98 -25.32
C ALA A 48 7.38 -20.83 -24.70
N SER A 49 7.09 -19.69 -24.06
CA SER A 49 5.76 -19.38 -23.52
C SER A 49 4.71 -19.20 -24.64
N VAL A 50 3.42 -19.21 -24.29
CA VAL A 50 2.31 -18.96 -25.22
C VAL A 50 1.98 -17.46 -25.18
N ASP A 51 2.03 -16.80 -26.34
CA ASP A 51 1.75 -15.36 -26.44
C ASP A 51 0.24 -15.09 -26.44
N LEU A 52 -0.25 -14.44 -25.39
CA LEU A 52 -1.66 -14.07 -25.22
C LEU A 52 -2.04 -12.75 -25.88
N LYS A 53 -1.06 -11.92 -26.27
CA LYS A 53 -1.28 -10.57 -26.82
C LYS A 53 -2.35 -9.80 -26.05
N THR A 54 -3.39 -9.27 -26.72
CA THR A 54 -4.43 -8.46 -26.06
C THR A 54 -5.33 -9.27 -25.13
N ALA A 55 -5.43 -10.60 -25.28
CA ALA A 55 -6.12 -11.46 -24.32
C ALA A 55 -5.40 -11.50 -22.95
N GLY A 56 -4.10 -11.17 -22.92
CA GLY A 56 -3.29 -11.12 -21.71
C GLY A 56 -3.73 -10.08 -20.68
N SER A 57 -4.52 -9.07 -21.05
CA SER A 57 -5.03 -8.05 -20.12
C SER A 57 -6.30 -8.46 -19.37
N TYR A 58 -6.92 -9.59 -19.72
CA TYR A 58 -8.17 -10.05 -19.14
C TYR A 58 -7.95 -11.03 -17.99
N SER A 59 -8.65 -10.84 -16.87
CA SER A 59 -8.85 -11.92 -15.89
C SER A 59 -9.84 -12.94 -16.41
N VAL A 60 -10.91 -12.45 -17.06
CA VAL A 60 -11.95 -13.28 -17.66
C VAL A 60 -12.36 -12.75 -19.02
N LEU A 61 -12.40 -13.65 -20.01
CA LEU A 61 -12.82 -13.34 -21.38
C LEU A 61 -13.68 -14.50 -21.90
N ALA A 62 -14.91 -14.20 -22.31
CA ALA A 62 -15.85 -15.21 -22.80
C ALA A 62 -16.45 -14.83 -24.16
N THR A 63 -16.99 -15.79 -24.89
CA THR A 63 -17.69 -15.50 -26.16
C THR A 63 -19.16 -15.17 -25.95
N ASP A 64 -19.82 -15.83 -24.99
CA ASP A 64 -21.27 -15.68 -24.75
C ASP A 64 -21.58 -14.75 -23.56
N ALA A 65 -21.30 -15.19 -22.33
CA ALA A 65 -21.62 -14.41 -21.12
C ALA A 65 -20.64 -14.67 -19.97
N ILE A 66 -20.54 -13.69 -19.08
CA ILE A 66 -19.86 -13.80 -17.78
C ILE A 66 -20.90 -13.56 -16.67
N ALA A 67 -21.03 -14.54 -15.77
CA ALA A 67 -21.94 -14.49 -14.63
C ALA A 67 -21.17 -14.68 -13.32
N GLY A 68 -21.06 -13.61 -12.53
CA GLY A 68 -20.54 -13.63 -11.17
C GLY A 68 -21.68 -13.70 -10.13
N THR A 69 -21.51 -14.51 -9.10
CA THR A 69 -22.36 -14.49 -7.89
C THR A 69 -21.49 -14.29 -6.65
N GLY A 70 -22.01 -13.62 -5.62
CA GLY A 70 -21.22 -13.28 -4.43
C GLY A 70 -20.09 -12.29 -4.69
N ASN A 71 -19.17 -12.17 -3.74
CA ASN A 71 -18.08 -11.17 -3.77
C ASN A 71 -16.86 -11.68 -4.54
N SER A 72 -16.99 -11.86 -5.86
CA SER A 72 -15.83 -12.13 -6.71
C SER A 72 -14.93 -10.89 -6.84
N ALA A 73 -13.62 -11.08 -6.94
CA ALA A 73 -12.65 -10.00 -7.15
C ALA A 73 -11.79 -10.31 -8.38
N LEU A 74 -11.77 -9.41 -9.35
CA LEU A 74 -11.02 -9.56 -10.61
C LEU A 74 -9.93 -8.50 -10.73
N SER A 75 -8.67 -8.88 -10.90
CA SER A 75 -7.54 -7.95 -10.98
C SER A 75 -7.25 -7.38 -12.38
N GLY A 76 -7.77 -8.01 -13.44
CA GLY A 76 -7.65 -7.57 -14.84
C GLY A 76 -9.03 -7.30 -15.47
N ASN A 77 -9.07 -7.12 -16.79
CA ASN A 77 -10.31 -6.81 -17.53
C ASN A 77 -11.31 -7.98 -17.50
N ALA A 78 -12.59 -7.65 -17.62
CA ALA A 78 -13.67 -8.62 -17.86
C ALA A 78 -14.29 -8.33 -19.23
N GLY A 79 -14.37 -9.33 -20.12
CA GLY A 79 -14.82 -9.12 -21.49
C GLY A 79 -15.70 -10.21 -22.06
N THR A 80 -16.63 -9.81 -22.92
CA THR A 80 -17.41 -10.73 -23.75
C THR A 80 -17.39 -10.26 -25.20
N SER A 81 -17.20 -11.18 -26.16
CA SER A 81 -17.43 -10.89 -27.58
C SER A 81 -17.61 -12.20 -28.36
N PRO A 82 -18.64 -12.36 -29.21
CA PRO A 82 -19.61 -11.35 -29.63
C PRO A 82 -20.72 -11.07 -28.60
N GLY A 83 -20.79 -11.84 -27.51
CA GLY A 83 -21.77 -11.62 -26.44
C GLY A 83 -21.54 -10.30 -25.69
N THR A 84 -22.57 -9.86 -24.98
CA THR A 84 -22.58 -8.57 -24.25
C THR A 84 -22.95 -8.70 -22.77
N ALA A 85 -23.23 -9.91 -22.30
CA ALA A 85 -23.73 -10.13 -20.94
C ALA A 85 -22.59 -10.31 -19.95
N ILE A 86 -22.37 -9.31 -19.10
CA ILE A 86 -21.46 -9.38 -17.93
C ILE A 86 -22.26 -8.97 -16.70
N THR A 87 -22.42 -9.87 -15.74
CA THR A 87 -23.22 -9.67 -14.52
C THR A 87 -22.46 -10.08 -13.26
N GLY A 88 -22.88 -9.54 -12.10
CA GLY A 88 -22.26 -9.85 -10.80
C GLY A 88 -21.24 -8.84 -10.28
N PHE A 89 -21.07 -7.70 -10.98
CA PHE A 89 -20.16 -6.61 -10.61
C PHE A 89 -20.94 -5.29 -10.61
N PRO A 90 -21.66 -4.92 -9.53
CA PRO A 90 -21.61 -5.42 -8.14
C PRO A 90 -22.45 -6.69 -7.83
N PRO A 91 -22.23 -7.39 -6.68
CA PRO A 91 -21.34 -7.06 -5.55
C PRO A 91 -19.87 -7.47 -5.74
N GLY A 92 -19.53 -8.12 -6.84
CA GLY A 92 -18.15 -8.36 -7.23
C GLY A 92 -17.38 -7.06 -7.48
N ILE A 93 -16.08 -7.11 -7.29
CA ILE A 93 -15.14 -6.00 -7.48
C ILE A 93 -14.30 -6.31 -8.72
N LEU A 94 -14.16 -5.35 -9.62
CA LEU A 94 -13.35 -5.44 -10.81
C LEU A 94 -12.34 -4.28 -10.79
N SER A 95 -11.05 -4.62 -10.83
CA SER A 95 -9.95 -3.65 -10.95
C SER A 95 -9.73 -3.21 -12.41
N GLY A 96 -9.97 -4.10 -13.37
CA GLY A 96 -9.91 -3.76 -14.80
C GLY A 96 -11.16 -3.03 -15.34
N SER A 97 -11.25 -2.94 -16.66
CA SER A 97 -12.42 -2.42 -17.37
C SER A 97 -13.37 -3.54 -17.80
N ILE A 98 -14.66 -3.21 -17.94
CA ILE A 98 -15.67 -4.08 -18.55
C ILE A 98 -15.71 -3.79 -20.06
N HIS A 99 -15.50 -4.83 -20.87
CA HIS A 99 -15.54 -4.79 -22.33
C HIS A 99 -16.65 -5.71 -22.85
N ALA A 100 -17.88 -5.20 -22.91
CA ALA A 100 -19.07 -5.97 -23.27
C ALA A 100 -19.41 -5.80 -24.77
N GLY A 101 -18.91 -6.70 -25.61
CA GLY A 101 -19.17 -6.74 -27.06
C GLY A 101 -18.51 -5.63 -27.87
N ASP A 102 -17.45 -5.01 -27.34
CA ASP A 102 -16.72 -3.94 -28.02
C ASP A 102 -15.54 -4.46 -28.86
N ASP A 103 -14.89 -3.55 -29.60
CA ASP A 103 -13.74 -3.85 -30.46
C ASP A 103 -12.53 -4.38 -29.67
N HIS A 104 -12.38 -3.98 -28.39
CA HIS A 104 -11.28 -4.45 -27.57
C HIS A 104 -11.47 -5.91 -27.18
N ALA A 105 -12.68 -6.30 -26.74
CA ALA A 105 -13.02 -7.70 -26.47
C ALA A 105 -13.02 -8.55 -27.74
N LEU A 106 -13.42 -7.99 -28.88
CA LEU A 106 -13.35 -8.67 -30.18
C LEU A 106 -11.90 -9.00 -30.57
N THR A 107 -10.99 -8.03 -30.44
CA THR A 107 -9.56 -8.23 -30.72
C THR A 107 -8.96 -9.25 -29.75
N ALA A 108 -9.30 -9.18 -28.46
CA ALA A 108 -8.85 -10.13 -27.46
C ALA A 108 -9.35 -11.56 -27.74
N GLN A 109 -10.57 -11.73 -28.25
CA GLN A 109 -11.08 -13.05 -28.65
C GLN A 109 -10.35 -13.62 -29.87
N ALA A 110 -9.98 -12.77 -30.84
CA ALA A 110 -9.16 -13.21 -31.96
C ALA A 110 -7.74 -13.64 -31.50
N ASP A 111 -7.12 -12.88 -30.60
CA ASP A 111 -5.82 -13.22 -30.01
C ASP A 111 -5.90 -14.48 -29.13
N LEU A 112 -6.99 -14.68 -28.38
CA LEU A 112 -7.25 -15.91 -27.63
C LEU A 112 -7.32 -17.12 -28.56
N ALA A 113 -7.98 -17.01 -29.71
CA ALA A 113 -8.06 -18.10 -30.67
C ALA A 113 -6.66 -18.47 -31.23
N LEU A 114 -5.78 -17.48 -31.44
CA LEU A 114 -4.40 -17.72 -31.85
C LEU A 114 -3.59 -18.40 -30.74
N ALA A 115 -3.70 -17.93 -29.50
CA ALA A 115 -3.02 -18.53 -28.35
C ALA A 115 -3.48 -19.97 -28.10
N TYR A 116 -4.78 -20.25 -28.23
CA TYR A 116 -5.35 -21.59 -28.13
C TYR A 116 -4.78 -22.52 -29.21
N ALA A 117 -4.72 -22.05 -30.47
CA ALA A 117 -4.17 -22.83 -31.58
C ALA A 117 -2.66 -23.08 -31.43
N ASP A 118 -1.89 -22.10 -30.94
CA ASP A 118 -0.47 -22.27 -30.61
C ASP A 118 -0.28 -23.34 -29.54
N ALA A 119 -0.97 -23.21 -28.40
CA ALA A 119 -0.90 -24.16 -27.29
C ALA A 119 -1.28 -25.59 -27.73
N ALA A 120 -2.36 -25.75 -28.49
CA ALA A 120 -2.80 -27.04 -29.04
C ALA A 120 -1.84 -27.63 -30.08
N GLY A 121 -1.10 -26.77 -30.80
CA GLY A 121 -0.13 -27.16 -31.82
C GLY A 121 1.26 -27.53 -31.29
N ARG A 122 1.57 -27.25 -30.02
CA ARG A 122 2.86 -27.61 -29.41
C ARG A 122 3.06 -29.13 -29.41
N VAL A 123 4.30 -29.57 -29.65
CA VAL A 123 4.63 -31.01 -29.65
C VAL A 123 4.66 -31.52 -28.21
N PRO A 124 3.86 -32.55 -27.84
CA PRO A 124 3.85 -33.10 -26.49
C PRO A 124 5.19 -33.75 -26.12
N THR A 125 5.66 -33.46 -24.90
CA THR A 125 6.81 -34.10 -24.26
C THR A 125 6.40 -35.21 -23.28
N GLY A 126 5.12 -35.26 -22.89
CA GLY A 126 4.58 -36.28 -21.98
C GLY A 126 3.09 -36.55 -22.20
N LEU A 127 2.63 -37.71 -21.73
CA LEU A 127 1.23 -38.10 -21.74
C LEU A 127 0.68 -38.13 -20.31
N LEU A 128 -0.55 -37.64 -20.14
CA LEU A 128 -1.29 -37.68 -18.89
C LEU A 128 -2.64 -38.37 -19.08
N ALA A 129 -3.13 -38.99 -18.02
CA ALA A 129 -4.46 -39.57 -17.96
C ALA A 129 -4.96 -39.62 -16.51
N GLY A 130 -6.27 -39.47 -16.32
CA GLY A 130 -6.93 -39.63 -15.03
C GLY A 130 -6.67 -38.48 -14.06
N ASP A 131 -6.62 -38.82 -12.78
CA ASP A 131 -6.38 -37.87 -11.68
C ASP A 131 -4.90 -37.58 -11.49
N LEU A 132 -4.56 -36.30 -11.29
CA LEU A 132 -3.20 -35.81 -11.08
C LEU A 132 -2.84 -35.63 -9.59
N ALA A 133 -3.69 -36.09 -8.69
CA ALA A 133 -3.46 -36.07 -7.25
C ALA A 133 -2.07 -36.59 -6.83
N GLY A 134 -1.36 -35.79 -6.04
CA GLY A 134 -0.04 -36.07 -5.48
C GLY A 134 1.10 -36.03 -6.49
N ARG A 135 0.86 -35.72 -7.76
CA ARG A 135 1.91 -35.71 -8.78
C ARG A 135 2.73 -34.43 -8.70
N THR A 136 4.03 -34.57 -8.96
CA THR A 136 4.92 -33.45 -9.26
C THR A 136 5.33 -33.55 -10.72
N LEU A 137 5.10 -32.48 -11.48
CA LEU A 137 5.43 -32.40 -12.90
C LEU A 137 6.50 -31.31 -13.08
N THR A 138 7.46 -31.58 -13.95
CA THR A 138 8.47 -30.59 -14.38
C THR A 138 8.01 -29.87 -15.63
N ALA A 139 8.74 -28.85 -16.08
CA ALA A 139 8.40 -28.10 -17.29
C ALA A 139 8.21 -29.02 -18.51
N GLY A 140 7.25 -28.70 -19.38
CA GLY A 140 6.95 -29.50 -20.56
C GLY A 140 5.55 -29.31 -21.14
N VAL A 141 5.29 -30.01 -22.23
CA VAL A 141 4.00 -30.06 -22.92
C VAL A 141 3.36 -31.43 -22.67
N TYR A 142 2.23 -31.45 -21.96
CA TYR A 142 1.56 -32.66 -21.52
C TYR A 142 0.24 -32.83 -22.26
N LYS A 143 0.06 -33.96 -22.95
CA LYS A 143 -1.18 -34.28 -23.67
C LYS A 143 -2.03 -35.29 -22.92
N ALA A 144 -3.33 -35.02 -22.83
CA ALA A 144 -4.35 -35.94 -22.31
C ALA A 144 -5.50 -36.06 -23.32
N SER A 145 -5.79 -37.29 -23.74
CA SER A 145 -6.90 -37.60 -24.66
C SER A 145 -8.24 -37.79 -23.95
N ALA A 146 -8.24 -37.87 -22.62
CA ALA A 146 -9.40 -38.07 -21.77
C ALA A 146 -9.45 -37.00 -20.69
N ALA A 147 -10.57 -36.94 -19.96
CA ALA A 147 -10.75 -35.93 -18.92
C ALA A 147 -9.67 -36.05 -17.84
N LEU A 148 -9.13 -34.91 -17.43
CA LEU A 148 -8.20 -34.82 -16.31
C LEU A 148 -8.92 -34.33 -15.06
N ALA A 149 -8.49 -34.87 -13.93
CA ALA A 149 -8.93 -34.41 -12.62
C ALA A 149 -7.74 -33.97 -11.76
N VAL A 150 -7.98 -33.03 -10.85
CA VAL A 150 -7.08 -32.73 -9.72
C VAL A 150 -7.89 -32.86 -8.45
N SER A 151 -7.83 -34.02 -7.79
CA SER A 151 -8.62 -34.26 -6.57
C SER A 151 -7.98 -33.72 -5.29
N THR A 152 -6.66 -33.55 -5.28
CA THR A 152 -5.90 -33.04 -4.12
C THR A 152 -4.83 -32.04 -4.57
N THR A 153 -3.55 -32.29 -4.30
CA THR A 153 -2.44 -31.41 -4.68
C THR A 153 -1.79 -31.87 -5.97
N LEU A 154 -1.58 -30.95 -6.91
CA LEU A 154 -0.68 -31.09 -8.06
C LEU A 154 0.46 -30.10 -7.88
N THR A 155 1.71 -30.55 -7.98
CA THR A 155 2.89 -29.67 -7.91
C THR A 155 3.49 -29.48 -9.30
N LEU A 156 3.71 -28.24 -9.70
CA LEU A 156 4.46 -27.85 -10.89
C LEU A 156 5.81 -27.32 -10.44
N ASP A 157 6.87 -28.06 -10.73
CA ASP A 157 8.22 -27.81 -10.25
C ASP A 157 9.10 -27.31 -11.40
N ALA A 158 9.52 -26.05 -11.31
CA ALA A 158 10.38 -25.43 -12.31
C ALA A 158 11.88 -25.71 -12.10
N GLN A 159 12.25 -26.49 -11.09
CA GLN A 159 13.62 -26.91 -10.82
C GLN A 159 14.63 -25.76 -10.71
N ASN A 160 14.17 -24.63 -10.16
CA ASN A 160 14.88 -23.35 -10.02
C ASN A 160 15.10 -22.59 -11.33
N ASP A 161 14.40 -22.94 -12.41
CA ASP A 161 14.37 -22.16 -13.65
C ASP A 161 13.05 -21.40 -13.78
N PRO A 162 12.99 -20.10 -13.43
CA PRO A 162 11.76 -19.33 -13.47
C PRO A 162 11.16 -19.13 -14.86
N THR A 163 11.93 -19.45 -15.93
CA THR A 163 11.44 -19.40 -17.31
C THR A 163 10.72 -20.69 -17.73
N SER A 164 10.64 -21.69 -16.84
CA SER A 164 9.98 -22.97 -17.09
C SER A 164 8.52 -22.82 -17.50
N VAL A 165 8.16 -23.46 -18.61
CA VAL A 165 6.81 -23.44 -19.19
C VAL A 165 6.12 -24.79 -19.04
N PHE A 166 4.84 -24.76 -18.63
CA PHE A 166 3.97 -25.92 -18.49
C PHE A 166 2.76 -25.73 -19.41
N ILE A 167 2.57 -26.62 -20.38
CA ILE A 167 1.42 -26.59 -21.28
C ILE A 167 0.66 -27.90 -21.15
N PHE A 168 -0.61 -27.84 -20.76
CA PHE A 168 -1.50 -28.98 -20.69
C PHE A 168 -2.48 -28.92 -21.86
N GLN A 169 -2.38 -29.89 -22.78
CA GLN A 169 -3.29 -30.08 -23.89
C GLN A 169 -4.31 -31.16 -23.52
N ILE A 170 -5.58 -30.78 -23.35
CA ILE A 170 -6.63 -31.65 -22.85
C ILE A 170 -7.74 -31.74 -23.89
N ASP A 171 -7.83 -32.88 -24.58
CA ASP A 171 -8.84 -33.13 -25.63
C ASP A 171 -10.24 -33.44 -25.05
N ALA A 172 -10.44 -33.17 -23.75
CA ALA A 172 -11.64 -33.47 -22.97
C ALA A 172 -11.83 -32.42 -21.85
N ALA A 173 -12.57 -32.75 -20.78
CA ALA A 173 -12.82 -31.85 -19.65
C ALA A 173 -11.65 -31.78 -18.65
N LEU A 174 -11.53 -30.64 -17.95
CA LEU A 174 -10.64 -30.45 -16.80
C LEU A 174 -11.49 -30.20 -15.56
N ASN A 175 -11.31 -31.02 -14.52
CA ASN A 175 -12.06 -30.91 -13.28
C ASN A 175 -11.12 -30.79 -12.07
N THR A 176 -11.42 -29.91 -11.12
CA THR A 176 -10.76 -29.90 -9.82
C THR A 176 -11.77 -30.19 -8.71
N ALA A 177 -11.36 -30.94 -7.69
CA ALA A 177 -12.21 -31.18 -6.52
C ALA A 177 -12.27 -29.95 -5.61
N ALA A 178 -13.21 -29.94 -4.67
CA ALA A 178 -13.23 -28.90 -3.65
C ALA A 178 -11.93 -28.95 -2.81
N ALA A 179 -11.39 -27.79 -2.46
CA ALA A 179 -10.13 -27.62 -1.71
C ALA A 179 -8.88 -28.24 -2.35
N SER A 180 -8.92 -28.66 -3.63
CA SER A 180 -7.72 -29.08 -4.37
C SER A 180 -6.74 -27.92 -4.59
N SER A 181 -5.46 -28.19 -4.78
CA SER A 181 -4.44 -27.14 -4.95
C SER A 181 -3.46 -27.46 -6.08
N ILE A 182 -3.21 -26.49 -6.95
CA ILE A 182 -2.10 -26.51 -7.91
C ILE A 182 -0.99 -25.61 -7.35
N VAL A 183 0.07 -26.25 -6.87
CA VAL A 183 1.21 -25.61 -6.21
C VAL A 183 2.32 -25.36 -7.23
N LEU A 184 2.80 -24.13 -7.29
CA LEU A 184 3.99 -23.76 -8.05
C LEU A 184 5.21 -23.87 -7.13
N ALA A 185 6.24 -24.59 -7.55
CA ALA A 185 7.44 -24.86 -6.77
C ALA A 185 8.71 -24.46 -7.53
N ASN A 186 9.76 -24.14 -6.76
CA ASN A 186 11.13 -23.88 -7.22
C ASN A 186 11.19 -22.96 -8.46
N GLY A 187 10.53 -21.80 -8.39
CA GLY A 187 10.56 -20.79 -9.45
C GLY A 187 9.41 -20.86 -10.48
N ALA A 188 8.52 -21.86 -10.41
CA ALA A 188 7.41 -21.97 -11.36
C ALA A 188 6.48 -20.75 -11.26
N GLN A 189 6.07 -20.20 -12.41
CA GLN A 189 5.23 -19.01 -12.48
C GLN A 189 3.89 -19.32 -13.15
N ALA A 190 2.78 -18.82 -12.59
CA ALA A 190 1.43 -19.02 -13.15
C ALA A 190 1.29 -18.44 -14.57
N SER A 191 2.03 -17.36 -14.87
CA SER A 191 2.12 -16.76 -16.21
C SER A 191 2.69 -17.71 -17.26
N ASN A 192 3.46 -18.72 -16.86
CA ASN A 192 4.06 -19.75 -17.72
C ASN A 192 3.32 -21.10 -17.65
N VAL A 193 2.15 -21.15 -17.01
CA VAL A 193 1.29 -22.35 -16.94
C VAL A 193 0.06 -22.13 -17.82
N PHE A 194 -0.14 -23.00 -18.80
CA PHE A 194 -1.24 -22.91 -19.77
C PHE A 194 -2.05 -24.21 -19.79
N TRP A 195 -3.37 -24.07 -19.69
CA TRP A 195 -4.33 -25.17 -19.76
C TRP A 195 -5.17 -25.00 -21.02
N GLN A 196 -4.79 -25.66 -22.10
CA GLN A 196 -5.58 -25.73 -23.32
C GLN A 196 -6.60 -26.86 -23.18
N VAL A 197 -7.89 -26.53 -23.15
CA VAL A 197 -8.96 -27.48 -22.83
C VAL A 197 -10.06 -27.44 -23.87
N VAL A 198 -10.32 -28.58 -24.53
CA VAL A 198 -11.39 -28.71 -25.52
C VAL A 198 -12.77 -28.82 -24.85
N GLY A 199 -12.86 -29.60 -23.77
CA GLY A 199 -14.09 -29.77 -23.00
C GLY A 199 -14.36 -28.64 -22.02
N GLY A 200 -15.42 -28.81 -21.22
CA GLY A 200 -15.73 -27.88 -20.14
C GLY A 200 -14.68 -27.92 -19.03
N VAL A 201 -14.49 -26.77 -18.36
CA VAL A 201 -13.62 -26.65 -17.19
C VAL A 201 -14.50 -26.43 -15.96
N SER A 202 -14.32 -27.25 -14.93
CA SER A 202 -15.06 -27.14 -13.66
C SER A 202 -14.09 -27.12 -12.50
N LEU A 203 -14.00 -25.98 -11.80
CA LEU A 203 -13.14 -25.84 -10.63
C LEU A 203 -13.97 -25.98 -9.36
N GLY A 204 -13.57 -26.89 -8.47
CA GLY A 204 -14.24 -27.13 -7.20
C GLY A 204 -14.16 -25.93 -6.25
N ALA A 205 -15.13 -25.83 -5.33
CA ALA A 205 -15.16 -24.77 -4.32
C ALA A 205 -13.90 -24.76 -3.44
N ALA A 206 -13.45 -23.57 -3.02
CA ALA A 206 -12.24 -23.36 -2.23
C ALA A 206 -10.95 -23.97 -2.83
N SER A 207 -10.93 -24.25 -4.14
CA SER A 207 -9.70 -24.73 -4.79
C SER A 207 -8.68 -23.59 -4.96
N ALA A 208 -7.40 -23.95 -5.03
CA ALA A 208 -6.32 -23.03 -5.41
C ALA A 208 -5.83 -23.43 -6.82
N PHE A 209 -6.17 -22.64 -7.83
CA PHE A 209 -5.86 -22.91 -9.23
C PHE A 209 -4.77 -21.97 -9.73
N SER A 210 -3.80 -22.49 -10.49
CA SER A 210 -2.69 -21.72 -11.05
C SER A 210 -2.58 -21.93 -12.57
N GLY A 211 -2.53 -20.84 -13.33
CA GLY A 211 -2.31 -20.83 -14.77
C GLY A 211 -3.38 -20.10 -15.59
N THR A 212 -3.10 -19.95 -16.89
CA THR A 212 -4.06 -19.43 -17.87
C THR A 212 -4.86 -20.59 -18.45
N VAL A 213 -6.18 -20.58 -18.26
CA VAL A 213 -7.10 -21.49 -18.93
C VAL A 213 -7.44 -20.93 -20.30
N LEU A 214 -7.09 -21.68 -21.35
CA LEU A 214 -7.45 -21.49 -22.75
C LEU A 214 -8.53 -22.52 -23.07
N GLY A 215 -9.76 -22.24 -22.66
CA GLY A 215 -10.90 -23.12 -22.85
C GLY A 215 -11.56 -22.95 -24.22
N PHE A 216 -12.03 -24.05 -24.81
CA PHE A 216 -12.94 -23.98 -25.94
C PHE A 216 -14.40 -23.91 -25.46
N ALA A 217 -14.78 -24.65 -24.41
CA ALA A 217 -16.14 -24.69 -23.89
C ALA A 217 -16.31 -23.82 -22.62
N ALA A 218 -17.46 -23.98 -21.94
CA ALA A 218 -17.78 -23.22 -20.73
C ALA A 218 -16.81 -23.50 -19.57
N ILE A 219 -16.57 -22.46 -18.75
CA ILE A 219 -15.74 -22.51 -17.54
C ILE A 219 -16.62 -22.21 -16.33
N SER A 220 -16.65 -23.12 -15.37
CA SER A 220 -17.37 -22.96 -14.10
C SER A 220 -16.37 -22.94 -12.94
N ILE A 221 -16.43 -21.90 -12.11
CA ILE A 221 -15.49 -21.69 -11.00
C ILE A 221 -16.28 -21.66 -9.69
N GLY A 222 -16.01 -22.65 -8.83
CA GLY A 222 -16.70 -22.84 -7.56
C GLY A 222 -16.45 -21.73 -6.55
N ALA A 223 -17.34 -21.63 -5.57
CA ALA A 223 -17.31 -20.62 -4.50
C ALA A 223 -15.98 -20.60 -3.74
N GLY A 224 -15.40 -19.42 -3.53
CA GLY A 224 -14.18 -19.25 -2.72
C GLY A 224 -12.89 -19.73 -3.39
N THR A 225 -12.92 -20.03 -4.69
CA THR A 225 -11.72 -20.41 -5.43
C THR A 225 -10.69 -19.26 -5.42
N ASN A 226 -9.45 -19.59 -5.12
CA ASN A 226 -8.30 -18.71 -5.28
C ASN A 226 -7.65 -19.02 -6.64
N PHE A 227 -7.79 -18.12 -7.60
CA PHE A 227 -7.37 -18.30 -8.97
C PHE A 227 -6.18 -17.39 -9.27
N ILE A 228 -5.01 -17.96 -9.51
CA ILE A 228 -3.82 -17.23 -9.95
C ILE A 228 -3.65 -17.44 -11.46
N GLY A 229 -4.05 -16.45 -12.26
CA GLY A 229 -4.01 -16.53 -13.72
C GLY A 229 -5.26 -15.95 -14.37
N ARG A 230 -5.73 -16.62 -15.44
CA ARG A 230 -6.83 -16.13 -16.29
C ARG A 230 -7.78 -17.27 -16.66
N ALA A 231 -9.07 -16.96 -16.79
CA ALA A 231 -10.07 -17.86 -17.35
C ALA A 231 -10.56 -17.29 -18.69
N LEU A 232 -10.13 -17.90 -19.80
CA LEU A 232 -10.41 -17.42 -21.15
C LEU A 232 -11.14 -18.53 -21.91
N THR A 233 -12.29 -18.24 -22.53
CA THR A 233 -13.01 -19.21 -23.36
C THR A 233 -13.37 -18.66 -24.74
N SER A 234 -13.12 -19.47 -25.77
CA SER A 234 -13.37 -19.13 -27.17
C SER A 234 -14.75 -19.58 -27.69
N ASN A 235 -15.51 -20.38 -26.94
CA ASN A 235 -16.86 -20.84 -27.32
C ASN A 235 -17.70 -21.27 -26.09
N GLY A 236 -17.85 -20.37 -25.12
CA GLY A 236 -18.62 -20.66 -23.92
C GLY A 236 -18.88 -19.46 -23.02
N THR A 237 -19.57 -19.76 -21.92
CA THR A 237 -19.81 -18.85 -20.80
C THR A 237 -18.77 -19.07 -19.69
N ILE A 238 -18.57 -18.03 -18.88
CA ILE A 238 -17.81 -18.15 -17.63
C ILE A 238 -18.77 -17.88 -16.47
N ALA A 239 -18.95 -18.88 -15.60
CA ALA A 239 -19.69 -18.74 -14.36
C ALA A 239 -18.72 -18.81 -13.18
N MET A 240 -18.84 -17.88 -12.23
CA MET A 240 -17.98 -17.84 -11.04
C MET A 240 -18.76 -17.44 -9.79
N ALA A 241 -18.31 -17.91 -8.63
CA ALA A 241 -18.89 -17.56 -7.35
C ALA A 241 -17.80 -17.17 -6.34
N SER A 242 -17.93 -16.01 -5.68
CA SER A 242 -17.01 -15.51 -4.64
C SER A 242 -15.54 -15.83 -4.90
N THR A 243 -15.10 -15.64 -6.15
CA THR A 243 -13.79 -16.09 -6.64
C THR A 243 -12.81 -14.93 -6.65
N ILE A 244 -11.58 -15.16 -6.23
CA ILE A 244 -10.53 -14.15 -6.29
C ILE A 244 -9.59 -14.49 -7.44
N PHE A 245 -9.53 -13.64 -8.46
CA PHE A 245 -8.52 -13.70 -9.51
C PHE A 245 -7.36 -12.79 -9.15
N MET A 246 -6.18 -13.39 -9.05
CA MET A 246 -4.90 -12.70 -9.00
C MET A 246 -4.20 -12.91 -10.34
N THR A 247 -3.86 -11.83 -11.03
CA THR A 247 -3.04 -11.88 -12.25
C THR A 247 -1.60 -12.25 -11.93
N GLU A 248 -1.11 -11.88 -10.75
CA GLU A 248 0.28 -12.07 -10.36
C GLU A 248 0.42 -12.40 -8.87
N PRO A 249 1.10 -13.50 -8.47
CA PRO A 249 1.41 -13.78 -7.09
C PRO A 249 2.52 -12.84 -6.55
N PRO A 250 2.56 -12.57 -5.24
CA PRO A 250 3.64 -11.77 -4.64
C PRO A 250 4.99 -12.51 -4.79
N VAL A 251 6.08 -11.76 -4.91
CA VAL A 251 7.45 -12.32 -4.98
C VAL A 251 7.82 -12.93 -3.62
N ALA A 252 8.31 -14.16 -3.61
CA ALA A 252 8.58 -14.90 -2.38
C ALA A 252 9.95 -14.52 -1.81
N LEU A 253 9.98 -13.76 -0.72
CA LEU A 253 11.23 -13.28 -0.11
C LEU A 253 12.00 -14.35 0.70
N GLY A 254 11.40 -15.52 0.97
CA GLY A 254 11.97 -16.52 1.86
C GLY A 254 12.41 -15.93 3.21
N THR A 255 13.61 -16.29 3.66
CA THR A 255 14.18 -15.78 4.93
C THR A 255 14.57 -14.30 4.88
N ALA A 256 14.77 -13.72 3.69
CA ALA A 256 15.00 -12.27 3.52
C ALA A 256 13.80 -11.44 3.99
N GLY A 257 12.59 -12.03 3.96
CA GLY A 257 11.35 -11.44 4.46
C GLY A 257 11.32 -11.18 5.97
N SER A 258 12.35 -11.52 6.74
CA SER A 258 12.46 -11.14 8.16
C SER A 258 13.24 -9.83 8.39
N TYR A 259 13.97 -9.33 7.38
CA TYR A 259 14.87 -8.19 7.50
C TYR A 259 14.24 -6.88 7.02
N SER A 260 14.30 -5.81 7.81
CA SER A 260 14.01 -4.44 7.32
C SER A 260 15.15 -3.92 6.45
N VAL A 261 16.38 -4.32 6.79
CA VAL A 261 17.61 -3.94 6.11
C VAL A 261 18.45 -5.20 5.93
N LEU A 262 18.77 -5.55 4.69
CA LEU A 262 19.68 -6.65 4.35
C LEU A 262 20.67 -6.16 3.28
N ALA A 263 21.96 -6.12 3.60
CA ALA A 263 22.99 -5.59 2.71
C ALA A 263 24.01 -6.66 2.29
N GLY A 264 24.53 -6.54 1.07
CA GLY A 264 25.60 -7.39 0.53
C GLY A 264 26.97 -7.05 1.14
N ALA A 265 27.27 -5.75 1.23
CA ALA A 265 28.60 -5.26 1.59
C ALA A 265 28.69 -4.67 3.01
N SER A 266 27.90 -3.63 3.31
CA SER A 266 27.94 -2.95 4.61
C SER A 266 26.67 -2.15 4.88
N VAL A 267 26.44 -1.82 6.16
CA VAL A 267 25.42 -0.85 6.56
C VAL A 267 26.09 0.31 7.31
N VAL A 268 25.81 1.54 6.88
CA VAL A 268 26.30 2.77 7.50
C VAL A 268 25.10 3.60 7.95
N ASN A 269 25.08 4.04 9.21
CA ASN A 269 24.01 4.88 9.76
C ASN A 269 24.60 6.15 10.38
N SER A 270 24.07 7.32 10.06
CA SER A 270 24.56 8.60 10.60
C SER A 270 23.52 9.36 11.44
N GLY A 271 22.40 8.73 11.80
CA GLY A 271 21.36 9.32 12.64
C GLY A 271 20.55 8.29 13.45
N GLY A 272 19.62 8.75 14.28
CA GLY A 272 18.75 7.89 15.10
C GLY A 272 17.76 7.12 14.22
N THR A 273 18.13 5.91 13.80
CA THR A 273 17.34 5.09 12.88
C THR A 273 16.54 4.04 13.67
N THR A 274 15.29 3.82 13.28
CA THR A 274 14.42 2.77 13.83
C THR A 274 14.12 1.73 12.76
N LEU A 275 14.41 0.46 13.04
CA LEU A 275 14.09 -0.69 12.20
C LEU A 275 13.10 -1.59 12.93
N SER A 276 11.97 -1.88 12.29
CA SER A 276 10.89 -2.75 12.82
C SER A 276 11.11 -4.25 12.55
N GLY A 277 12.15 -4.61 11.79
CA GLY A 277 12.56 -5.98 11.48
C GLY A 277 14.07 -6.17 11.65
N GLY A 278 14.58 -7.32 11.18
CA GLY A 278 15.99 -7.68 11.32
C GLY A 278 16.93 -6.76 10.53
N LEU A 279 18.19 -6.71 10.98
CA LEU A 279 19.31 -6.08 10.26
C LEU A 279 20.30 -7.17 9.85
N GLY A 280 20.62 -7.25 8.57
CA GLY A 280 21.51 -8.27 8.03
C GLY A 280 22.61 -7.68 7.16
N VAL A 281 23.82 -8.23 7.27
CA VAL A 281 24.91 -8.00 6.31
C VAL A 281 25.54 -9.33 5.97
N SER A 282 25.62 -9.69 4.70
CA SER A 282 26.31 -10.89 4.19
C SER A 282 26.51 -10.75 2.68
N PRO A 283 27.63 -11.20 2.09
CA PRO A 283 28.80 -11.81 2.74
C PRO A 283 29.65 -10.82 3.55
N GLY A 284 29.37 -9.52 3.47
CA GLY A 284 29.99 -8.53 4.35
C GLY A 284 29.66 -8.72 5.84
N THR A 285 30.39 -8.01 6.70
CA THR A 285 30.21 -8.04 8.17
C THR A 285 30.16 -6.65 8.79
N SER A 286 30.25 -5.61 7.97
CA SER A 286 30.45 -4.24 8.46
C SER A 286 29.13 -3.54 8.76
N LEU A 287 29.01 -3.08 10.01
CA LEU A 287 27.93 -2.23 10.51
C LEU A 287 28.55 -1.04 11.25
N SER A 288 28.17 0.19 10.91
CA SER A 288 28.71 1.40 11.55
C SER A 288 27.64 2.45 11.86
N GLY A 289 27.85 3.20 12.96
CA GLY A 289 27.08 4.39 13.33
C GLY A 289 25.67 4.15 13.90
N PHE A 290 25.38 2.94 14.39
CA PHE A 290 24.19 2.64 15.19
C PHE A 290 24.43 2.93 16.69
N LEU A 291 24.19 4.16 17.17
CA LEU A 291 24.12 4.50 18.61
C LEU A 291 23.23 5.75 18.86
N PRO A 292 22.25 5.73 19.79
CA PRO A 292 21.32 4.63 20.10
C PRO A 292 20.22 4.60 19.02
N SER A 293 20.33 3.64 18.10
CA SER A 293 19.32 3.37 17.07
C SER A 293 18.60 2.08 17.44
N LEU A 294 17.27 2.04 17.25
CA LEU A 294 16.43 0.93 17.68
C LEU A 294 16.29 -0.08 16.54
N VAL A 295 16.83 -1.28 16.72
CA VAL A 295 16.51 -2.44 15.85
C VAL A 295 15.65 -3.38 16.68
N THR A 296 14.38 -3.55 16.32
CA THR A 296 13.45 -4.42 17.05
C THR A 296 13.63 -5.90 16.71
N GLY A 297 14.24 -6.21 15.54
CA GLY A 297 14.63 -7.56 15.15
C GLY A 297 16.07 -7.93 15.54
N SER A 298 16.50 -9.14 15.18
CA SER A 298 17.88 -9.60 15.39
C SER A 298 18.85 -8.94 14.39
N THR A 299 20.09 -8.73 14.85
CA THR A 299 21.20 -8.27 14.00
C THR A 299 22.09 -9.45 13.62
N HIS A 300 22.29 -9.67 12.32
CA HIS A 300 23.06 -10.79 11.77
C HIS A 300 24.16 -10.27 10.83
N LEU A 301 25.43 -10.41 11.22
CA LEU A 301 26.58 -9.91 10.46
C LEU A 301 27.48 -11.08 10.03
N GLY A 302 27.47 -11.43 8.75
CA GLY A 302 28.23 -12.55 8.17
C GLY A 302 27.85 -13.93 8.73
N THR A 303 26.67 -14.06 9.31
CA THR A 303 26.14 -15.32 9.87
C THR A 303 25.54 -16.23 8.80
N ALA A 304 25.30 -17.50 9.13
CA ALA A 304 24.62 -18.44 8.23
C ALA A 304 23.17 -18.00 7.91
N GLU A 305 22.49 -17.37 8.86
CA GLU A 305 21.13 -16.84 8.71
C GLU A 305 21.10 -15.69 7.70
N SER A 306 22.00 -14.72 7.84
CA SER A 306 22.14 -13.62 6.87
C SER A 306 22.60 -14.10 5.49
N ALA A 307 23.41 -15.17 5.44
CA ALA A 307 23.82 -15.78 4.17
C ALA A 307 22.65 -16.49 3.46
N LYS A 308 21.82 -17.24 4.21
CA LYS A 308 20.60 -17.84 3.65
C LYS A 308 19.60 -16.78 3.19
N ALA A 309 19.47 -15.69 3.95
CA ALA A 309 18.63 -14.56 3.55
C ALA A 309 19.13 -13.88 2.28
N GLN A 310 20.43 -13.80 2.06
CA GLN A 310 21.00 -13.28 0.80
C GLN A 310 20.74 -14.20 -0.39
N ILE A 311 20.81 -15.52 -0.20
CA ILE A 311 20.43 -16.49 -1.24
C ILE A 311 18.94 -16.31 -1.59
N ASP A 312 18.07 -16.23 -0.59
CA ASP A 312 16.64 -16.03 -0.81
C ASP A 312 16.32 -14.67 -1.45
N LEU A 313 17.08 -13.62 -1.10
CA LEU A 313 16.98 -12.32 -1.77
C LEU A 313 17.36 -12.42 -3.25
N GLN A 314 18.44 -13.13 -3.59
CA GLN A 314 18.82 -13.33 -4.98
C GLN A 314 17.75 -14.11 -5.74
N THR A 315 17.22 -15.20 -5.15
CA THR A 315 16.10 -15.96 -5.74
C THR A 315 14.87 -15.08 -5.97
N ALA A 316 14.52 -14.24 -5.00
CA ALA A 316 13.40 -13.30 -5.13
C ALA A 316 13.66 -12.24 -6.22
N SER A 317 14.89 -11.74 -6.35
CA SER A 317 15.27 -10.81 -7.41
C SER A 317 15.18 -11.45 -8.79
N ASP A 318 15.70 -12.67 -8.94
CA ASP A 318 15.64 -13.43 -10.21
C ASP A 318 14.20 -13.75 -10.59
N GLU A 319 13.37 -14.12 -9.61
CA GLU A 319 11.93 -14.31 -9.79
C GLU A 319 11.25 -13.01 -10.26
N ALA A 320 11.53 -11.89 -9.60
CA ALA A 320 10.96 -10.59 -9.94
C ALA A 320 11.35 -10.14 -11.35
N VAL A 321 12.60 -10.30 -11.76
CA VAL A 321 13.09 -10.00 -13.13
C VAL A 321 12.41 -10.89 -14.17
N ALA A 322 12.21 -12.17 -13.86
CA ALA A 322 11.63 -13.13 -14.79
C ALA A 322 10.12 -12.94 -15.01
N ARG A 323 9.42 -12.12 -14.19
CA ARG A 323 8.00 -11.84 -14.41
C ARG A 323 7.81 -11.11 -15.74
N THR A 324 6.81 -11.50 -16.53
CA THR A 324 6.55 -10.84 -17.82
C THR A 324 5.93 -9.46 -17.60
N PRO A 325 6.53 -8.36 -18.12
CA PRO A 325 5.96 -7.03 -17.99
C PRO A 325 4.58 -6.90 -18.67
N THR A 326 3.65 -6.26 -17.97
CA THR A 326 2.34 -5.87 -18.50
C THR A 326 2.36 -4.48 -19.15
N ALA A 327 3.31 -3.64 -18.76
CA ALA A 327 3.49 -2.30 -19.29
C ALA A 327 4.95 -1.84 -19.15
N THR A 328 5.32 -0.81 -19.91
CA THR A 328 6.63 -0.16 -19.80
C THR A 328 6.46 1.29 -19.33
N VAL A 329 7.29 1.69 -18.37
CA VAL A 329 7.33 3.05 -17.80
C VAL A 329 8.72 3.65 -17.99
N SER A 330 8.84 4.97 -18.00
CA SER A 330 10.15 5.63 -18.14
C SER A 330 10.14 7.05 -17.58
N GLY A 331 11.33 7.56 -17.23
CA GLY A 331 11.51 8.95 -16.82
C GLY A 331 10.97 9.27 -15.42
N ASN A 332 10.25 10.39 -15.30
CA ASN A 332 9.71 10.88 -14.03
C ASN A 332 8.23 10.47 -13.88
N LEU A 333 7.90 9.76 -12.80
CA LEU A 333 6.55 9.27 -12.53
C LEU A 333 5.70 10.21 -11.67
N ALA A 334 6.15 11.45 -11.43
CA ALA A 334 5.44 12.44 -10.62
C ALA A 334 3.93 12.53 -10.95
N GLY A 335 3.07 12.36 -9.94
CA GLY A 335 1.62 12.47 -10.03
C GLY A 335 0.90 11.27 -10.68
N GLN A 336 1.64 10.25 -11.13
CA GLN A 336 1.05 9.09 -11.81
C GLN A 336 0.31 8.16 -10.83
N ILE A 337 -0.70 7.48 -11.36
CA ILE A 337 -1.46 6.43 -10.67
C ILE A 337 -1.21 5.12 -11.42
N PHE A 338 -0.81 4.09 -10.70
CA PHE A 338 -0.59 2.75 -11.23
C PHE A 338 -1.56 1.77 -10.58
N ASN A 339 -2.02 0.80 -11.36
CA ASN A 339 -2.83 -0.31 -10.88
C ASN A 339 -1.92 -1.53 -10.64
N ALA A 340 -2.49 -2.62 -10.14
CA ALA A 340 -1.73 -3.86 -9.97
C ALA A 340 -1.15 -4.32 -11.33
N GLY A 341 0.11 -4.76 -11.34
CA GLY A 341 0.79 -5.18 -12.56
C GLY A 341 2.30 -5.27 -12.44
N VAL A 342 2.91 -5.74 -13.53
CA VAL A 342 4.37 -5.81 -13.71
C VAL A 342 4.79 -4.73 -14.70
N TYR A 343 5.73 -3.87 -14.31
CA TYR A 343 6.15 -2.69 -15.03
C TYR A 343 7.64 -2.75 -15.34
N SER A 344 8.02 -2.79 -16.61
CA SER A 344 9.42 -2.65 -17.01
C SER A 344 9.81 -1.18 -17.14
N ALA A 345 11.05 -0.86 -16.77
CA ALA A 345 11.61 0.48 -16.87
C ALA A 345 13.04 0.38 -17.45
N PRO A 346 13.18 0.45 -18.78
CA PRO A 346 14.49 0.41 -19.44
C PRO A 346 15.20 1.75 -19.21
N GLY A 347 15.88 1.87 -18.08
CA GLY A 347 16.65 3.05 -17.69
C GLY A 347 16.33 3.56 -16.28
N ALA A 348 16.88 4.73 -15.96
CA ALA A 348 16.68 5.35 -14.65
C ALA A 348 15.25 5.91 -14.50
N LEU A 349 14.70 5.75 -13.30
CA LEU A 349 13.37 6.19 -12.94
C LEU A 349 13.44 7.21 -11.80
N THR A 350 12.66 8.29 -11.91
CA THR A 350 12.57 9.32 -10.88
C THR A 350 11.15 9.42 -10.32
N LEU A 351 11.03 9.44 -8.99
CA LEU A 351 9.79 9.75 -8.26
C LEU A 351 9.86 11.22 -7.81
N GLY A 352 9.46 12.14 -8.70
CA GLY A 352 9.61 13.58 -8.48
C GLY A 352 8.60 14.19 -7.49
N SER A 353 7.47 13.53 -7.27
CA SER A 353 6.42 13.92 -6.32
C SER A 353 5.67 12.66 -5.85
N THR A 354 4.41 12.78 -5.43
CA THR A 354 3.58 11.63 -5.09
C THR A 354 3.33 10.73 -6.30
N VAL A 355 3.61 9.43 -6.14
CA VAL A 355 3.17 8.36 -7.03
C VAL A 355 2.15 7.52 -6.28
N THR A 356 1.01 7.23 -6.90
CA THR A 356 -0.07 6.46 -6.27
C THR A 356 -0.11 5.06 -6.85
N LEU A 357 -0.12 4.05 -5.96
CA LEU A 357 -0.41 2.66 -6.32
C LEU A 357 -1.82 2.35 -5.81
N ASP A 358 -2.73 2.09 -6.74
CA ASP A 358 -4.15 1.86 -6.50
C ASP A 358 -4.47 0.37 -6.60
N GLY A 359 -4.82 -0.24 -5.47
CA GLY A 359 -5.24 -1.65 -5.42
C GLY A 359 -6.66 -1.87 -5.95
N GLN A 360 -7.42 -0.80 -6.23
CA GLN A 360 -8.78 -0.83 -6.78
C GLN A 360 -9.75 -1.76 -6.02
N GLY A 361 -9.63 -1.77 -4.69
CA GLY A 361 -10.43 -2.59 -3.78
C GLY A 361 -9.89 -4.01 -3.58
N ASN A 362 -8.79 -4.39 -4.23
CA ASN A 362 -8.17 -5.71 -4.11
C ASN A 362 -7.04 -5.70 -3.05
N PRO A 363 -7.24 -6.31 -1.86
CA PRO A 363 -6.20 -6.41 -0.83
C PRO A 363 -5.00 -7.28 -1.23
N ASN A 364 -5.13 -8.07 -2.29
CA ASN A 364 -4.07 -8.92 -2.83
C ASN A 364 -3.38 -8.31 -4.07
N ALA A 365 -3.64 -7.04 -4.39
CA ALA A 365 -2.98 -6.34 -5.50
C ALA A 365 -1.45 -6.42 -5.40
N VAL A 366 -0.79 -6.86 -6.48
CA VAL A 366 0.67 -6.99 -6.58
C VAL A 366 1.19 -5.98 -7.60
N PHE A 367 2.24 -5.26 -7.22
CA PHE A 367 2.93 -4.29 -8.06
C PHE A 367 4.40 -4.69 -8.14
N ILE A 368 4.93 -4.88 -9.35
CA ILE A 368 6.33 -5.21 -9.56
C ILE A 368 6.89 -4.20 -10.55
N PHE A 369 7.88 -3.41 -10.13
CA PHE A 369 8.64 -2.53 -11.01
C PHE A 369 10.02 -3.14 -11.23
N GLN A 370 10.36 -3.41 -12.48
CA GLN A 370 11.64 -3.97 -12.93
C GLN A 370 12.46 -2.85 -13.59
N LEU A 371 13.55 -2.44 -12.95
CA LEU A 371 14.36 -1.29 -13.37
C LEU A 371 15.77 -1.75 -13.74
N ASP A 372 16.15 -1.54 -15.00
CA ASP A 372 17.53 -1.78 -15.48
C ASP A 372 18.50 -0.65 -15.04
N GLY A 373 17.95 0.46 -14.50
CA GLY A 373 18.69 1.65 -14.10
C GLY A 373 18.48 2.04 -12.65
N ALA A 374 18.86 3.27 -12.30
CA ALA A 374 18.73 3.79 -10.93
C ALA A 374 17.28 4.15 -10.59
N LEU A 375 16.88 3.97 -9.33
CA LEU A 375 15.64 4.50 -8.76
C LEU A 375 15.97 5.70 -7.89
N THR A 376 15.50 6.89 -8.26
CA THR A 376 15.75 8.12 -7.49
C THR A 376 14.44 8.75 -7.02
N THR A 377 14.38 9.25 -5.80
CA THR A 377 13.23 10.04 -5.32
C THR A 377 13.66 11.45 -4.94
N SER A 378 12.80 12.43 -5.23
CA SER A 378 13.03 13.81 -4.80
C SER A 378 12.78 13.97 -3.30
N THR A 379 13.30 15.05 -2.71
CA THR A 379 12.99 15.44 -1.32
C THR A 379 11.49 15.52 -1.10
N ALA A 380 10.99 14.95 -0.01
CA ALA A 380 9.56 14.91 0.36
C ALA A 380 8.61 14.29 -0.69
N SER A 381 9.13 13.51 -1.64
CA SER A 381 8.31 12.67 -2.53
C SER A 381 7.63 11.54 -1.75
N SER A 382 6.57 10.94 -2.31
CA SER A 382 5.87 9.84 -1.66
C SER A 382 5.41 8.75 -2.62
N VAL A 383 5.45 7.49 -2.16
CA VAL A 383 4.74 6.37 -2.78
C VAL A 383 3.52 6.07 -1.93
N ARG A 384 2.35 6.49 -2.41
CA ARG A 384 1.07 6.39 -1.71
C ARG A 384 0.32 5.13 -2.15
N LEU A 385 -0.08 4.30 -1.19
CA LEU A 385 -0.91 3.12 -1.44
C LEU A 385 -2.38 3.45 -1.13
N ILE A 386 -3.31 3.09 -2.00
CA ILE A 386 -4.75 3.29 -1.79
C ILE A 386 -5.56 2.05 -2.18
N ASN A 387 -6.81 2.00 -1.74
CA ASN A 387 -7.82 1.02 -2.13
C ASN A 387 -7.33 -0.45 -2.11
N GLY A 388 -6.71 -0.89 -1.00
CA GLY A 388 -6.26 -2.27 -0.84
C GLY A 388 -4.83 -2.57 -1.31
N ALA A 389 -4.10 -1.61 -1.89
CA ALA A 389 -2.67 -1.81 -2.15
C ALA A 389 -1.88 -1.96 -0.83
N GLN A 390 -1.02 -2.98 -0.75
CA GLN A 390 -0.25 -3.31 0.45
C GLN A 390 1.26 -3.20 0.17
N PRO A 391 2.07 -2.63 1.09
CA PRO A 391 3.51 -2.45 0.89
C PRO A 391 4.27 -3.78 0.84
N SER A 392 3.76 -4.83 1.49
CA SER A 392 4.28 -6.20 1.39
C SER A 392 4.08 -6.84 0.01
N ARG A 393 3.30 -6.20 -0.88
CA ARG A 393 2.99 -6.65 -2.25
C ARG A 393 3.46 -5.67 -3.32
N VAL A 394 4.27 -4.67 -2.94
CA VAL A 394 4.91 -3.73 -3.86
C VAL A 394 6.39 -4.07 -3.92
N PHE A 395 6.89 -4.43 -5.08
CA PHE A 395 8.27 -4.85 -5.31
C PHE A 395 8.95 -3.90 -6.29
N TRP A 396 10.11 -3.40 -5.89
CA TRP A 396 10.99 -2.57 -6.70
C TRP A 396 12.26 -3.35 -6.96
N GLN A 397 12.32 -4.07 -8.07
CA GLN A 397 13.54 -4.72 -8.53
C GLN A 397 14.38 -3.68 -9.27
N VAL A 398 15.62 -3.46 -8.80
CA VAL A 398 16.46 -2.36 -9.28
C VAL A 398 17.89 -2.83 -9.49
N ASP A 399 18.35 -2.82 -10.74
CA ASP A 399 19.73 -3.16 -11.09
C ASP A 399 20.71 -2.01 -10.76
N GLY A 400 20.25 -0.76 -10.87
CA GLY A 400 21.03 0.43 -10.54
C GLY A 400 21.03 0.80 -9.05
N VAL A 401 21.64 1.95 -8.76
CA VAL A 401 21.64 2.55 -7.41
C VAL A 401 20.23 3.02 -7.05
N VAL A 402 19.82 2.78 -5.80
CA VAL A 402 18.58 3.33 -5.24
C VAL A 402 18.94 4.53 -4.37
N GLN A 403 18.36 5.69 -4.65
CA GLN A 403 18.61 6.92 -3.92
C GLN A 403 17.30 7.61 -3.53
N LEU A 404 16.91 7.45 -2.27
CA LEU A 404 15.72 8.11 -1.74
C LEU A 404 16.07 9.51 -1.23
N GLY A 405 15.29 10.52 -1.61
CA GLY A 405 15.43 11.89 -1.14
C GLY A 405 15.13 12.05 0.35
N ALA A 406 15.64 13.12 0.95
CA ALA A 406 15.38 13.43 2.37
C ALA A 406 13.87 13.64 2.62
N SER A 407 13.40 13.22 3.80
CA SER A 407 12.00 13.29 4.22
C SER A 407 10.99 12.66 3.25
N SER A 408 11.43 11.78 2.34
CA SER A 408 10.53 11.03 1.47
C SER A 408 9.75 9.97 2.25
N SER A 409 8.55 9.63 1.76
CA SER A 409 7.75 8.52 2.27
C SER A 409 7.67 7.41 1.24
N PHE A 410 8.47 6.37 1.41
CA PHE A 410 8.61 5.28 0.44
C PHE A 410 7.84 4.04 0.91
N SER A 411 7.17 3.36 -0.02
CA SER A 411 6.38 2.15 0.26
C SER A 411 6.79 1.01 -0.67
N GLY A 412 7.03 -0.18 -0.11
CA GLY A 412 7.35 -1.39 -0.86
C GLY A 412 8.62 -2.11 -0.40
N ILE A 413 9.01 -3.13 -1.14
CA ILE A 413 10.22 -3.93 -0.93
C ILE A 413 11.18 -3.62 -2.07
N VAL A 414 12.35 -3.08 -1.73
CA VAL A 414 13.42 -2.88 -2.70
C VAL A 414 14.25 -4.16 -2.78
N LEU A 415 14.36 -4.72 -3.98
CA LEU A 415 15.24 -5.82 -4.38
C LEU A 415 16.38 -5.22 -5.23
N GLY A 416 17.37 -4.65 -4.56
CA GLY A 416 18.46 -3.92 -5.21
C GLY A 416 19.66 -4.80 -5.57
N GLN A 417 20.30 -4.53 -6.70
CA GLN A 417 21.59 -5.15 -7.05
C GLN A 417 22.80 -4.26 -6.70
N ALA A 418 22.57 -2.96 -6.48
CA ALA A 418 23.61 -1.98 -6.14
C ALA A 418 23.36 -1.30 -4.77
N ALA A 419 24.09 -0.22 -4.48
CA ALA A 419 23.96 0.52 -3.23
C ALA A 419 22.58 1.16 -3.07
N ILE A 420 22.10 1.23 -1.82
CA ILE A 420 20.85 1.90 -1.44
C ILE A 420 21.18 3.05 -0.49
N PHE A 421 20.77 4.26 -0.85
CA PHE A 421 20.89 5.45 -0.03
C PHE A 421 19.50 5.88 0.40
N VAL A 422 19.24 5.84 1.71
CA VAL A 422 17.99 6.33 2.28
C VAL A 422 18.25 7.72 2.85
N GLY A 423 17.72 8.75 2.17
CA GLY A 423 17.92 10.14 2.53
C GLY A 423 17.47 10.47 3.96
N ALA A 424 18.01 11.55 4.52
CA ALA A 424 17.81 11.89 5.93
C ALA A 424 16.33 12.01 6.31
N ASN A 425 15.94 11.42 7.44
CA ASN A 425 14.58 11.41 7.98
C ASN A 425 13.49 10.83 7.05
N ALA A 426 13.86 10.11 5.98
CA ALA A 426 12.88 9.41 5.16
C ALA A 426 12.20 8.29 5.97
N THR A 427 10.90 8.12 5.74
CA THR A 427 10.10 7.02 6.28
C THR A 427 9.94 5.94 5.22
N PHE A 428 10.17 4.69 5.61
CA PHE A 428 10.16 3.54 4.72
C PHE A 428 9.16 2.50 5.23
N THR A 429 8.04 2.34 4.53
CA THR A 429 7.06 1.29 4.84
C THR A 429 7.37 0.07 3.97
N GLY A 430 8.17 -0.84 4.51
CA GLY A 430 8.65 -2.03 3.82
C GLY A 430 10.13 -2.32 4.11
N ARG A 431 10.90 -2.66 3.06
CA ARG A 431 12.25 -3.24 3.21
C ARG A 431 13.24 -2.66 2.22
N ALA A 432 14.47 -2.44 2.69
CA ALA A 432 15.62 -2.12 1.84
C ALA A 432 16.56 -3.32 1.81
N LEU A 433 16.55 -4.06 0.69
CA LEU A 433 17.34 -5.28 0.52
C LEU A 433 18.26 -5.09 -0.69
N THR A 434 19.56 -5.39 -0.53
CA THR A 434 20.52 -5.39 -1.65
C THR A 434 21.43 -6.61 -1.61
N SER A 435 21.60 -7.26 -2.76
CA SER A 435 22.37 -8.50 -2.92
C SER A 435 23.88 -8.27 -2.84
N SER A 436 24.37 -7.11 -3.30
CA SER A 436 25.80 -6.80 -3.36
C SER A 436 26.19 -5.44 -2.77
N GLY A 437 25.22 -4.53 -2.64
CA GLY A 437 25.46 -3.14 -2.27
C GLY A 437 25.64 -2.88 -0.78
N SER A 438 26.06 -1.66 -0.47
CA SER A 438 25.97 -1.08 0.87
C SER A 438 24.64 -0.35 1.05
N ILE A 439 24.12 -0.31 2.28
CA ILE A 439 22.95 0.49 2.65
C ILE A 439 23.38 1.64 3.54
N THR A 440 23.05 2.88 3.16
CA THR A 440 23.32 4.09 3.94
C THR A 440 22.03 4.68 4.49
N LEU A 441 22.00 4.95 5.80
CA LEU A 441 20.86 5.44 6.58
C LEU A 441 21.24 6.73 7.32
N ALA A 442 20.25 7.60 7.57
CA ALA A 442 20.43 8.88 8.24
C ALA A 442 19.15 9.29 8.99
N GLY A 443 18.88 8.67 10.15
CA GLY A 443 17.71 9.03 10.98
C GLY A 443 16.38 8.51 10.43
N ASN A 444 16.39 7.31 9.84
CA ASN A 444 15.23 6.78 9.11
C ASN A 444 14.29 5.99 10.03
N THR A 445 13.04 5.82 9.58
CA THR A 445 12.08 4.93 10.25
C THR A 445 11.58 3.89 9.27
N PHE A 446 11.91 2.62 9.51
CA PHE A 446 11.37 1.47 8.78
C PHE A 446 10.20 0.87 9.54
N THR A 447 9.06 0.71 8.87
CA THR A 447 7.86 0.01 9.38
C THR A 447 7.55 -1.18 8.49
N THR A 448 7.34 -2.37 9.07
CA THR A 448 7.11 -3.61 8.32
C THR A 448 5.65 -3.81 7.92
N GLU A 449 4.72 -3.19 8.65
CA GLU A 449 3.30 -3.43 8.49
C GLU A 449 2.54 -2.09 8.60
N PRO A 450 1.72 -1.70 7.61
CA PRO A 450 0.91 -0.48 7.70
C PRO A 450 -0.21 -0.65 8.73
N ALA A 451 -0.85 0.45 9.13
CA ALA A 451 -2.10 0.39 9.89
C ALA A 451 -3.21 -0.29 9.05
N VAL A 452 -4.19 -0.95 9.69
CA VAL A 452 -5.41 -1.40 9.01
C VAL A 452 -6.26 -0.16 8.70
N HIS A 453 -6.60 0.03 7.42
CA HIS A 453 -7.40 1.18 7.00
C HIS A 453 -8.87 0.95 7.32
N LEU A 454 -9.43 1.75 8.24
CA LEU A 454 -10.82 1.61 8.69
C LEU A 454 -11.81 2.43 7.85
N GLY A 455 -11.34 3.25 6.91
CA GLY A 455 -12.21 4.14 6.13
C GLY A 455 -13.13 4.98 7.03
N SER A 456 -14.39 5.07 6.66
CA SER A 456 -15.45 5.75 7.43
C SER A 456 -15.80 5.04 8.75
N ALA A 457 -15.46 3.76 8.94
CA ALA A 457 -15.62 3.06 10.22
C ALA A 457 -14.68 3.62 11.31
N SER A 458 -13.68 4.41 10.96
CA SER A 458 -12.75 5.04 11.92
C SER A 458 -13.44 6.00 12.89
N GLY A 459 -14.59 6.60 12.54
CA GLY A 459 -15.35 7.49 13.40
C GLY A 459 -16.23 6.80 14.45
N TYR A 460 -16.41 5.47 14.34
CA TYR A 460 -17.32 4.72 15.19
C TYR A 460 -16.64 4.18 16.44
N ALA A 461 -17.28 4.38 17.60
CA ALA A 461 -16.97 3.68 18.83
C ALA A 461 -17.56 2.26 18.82
N ILE A 462 -18.77 2.12 18.25
CA ILE A 462 -19.46 0.85 18.04
C ILE A 462 -20.07 0.82 16.63
N LEU A 463 -19.84 -0.26 15.88
CA LEU A 463 -20.51 -0.51 14.61
C LEU A 463 -20.95 -1.97 14.54
N ALA A 464 -22.21 -2.23 14.26
CA ALA A 464 -22.77 -3.59 14.21
C ALA A 464 -23.65 -3.82 12.98
N THR A 465 -23.91 -5.09 12.67
CA THR A 465 -24.69 -5.46 11.47
C THR A 465 -26.17 -5.63 11.78
N THR A 466 -26.48 -6.21 12.93
CA THR A 466 -27.85 -6.62 13.28
C THR A 466 -28.51 -5.66 14.28
N SER A 467 -27.92 -5.46 15.46
CA SER A 467 -28.44 -4.57 16.49
C SER A 467 -27.36 -4.14 17.49
N ILE A 468 -27.65 -3.05 18.21
CA ILE A 468 -26.89 -2.59 19.38
C ILE A 468 -27.83 -2.47 20.57
N THR A 469 -27.51 -3.14 21.67
CA THR A 469 -28.30 -3.10 22.90
C THR A 469 -27.42 -2.69 24.08
N ASN A 470 -27.75 -1.56 24.69
CA ASN A 470 -27.12 -1.11 25.93
C ASN A 470 -28.04 -1.28 27.14
N THR A 471 -27.46 -1.66 28.27
CA THR A 471 -28.09 -1.63 29.60
C THR A 471 -27.17 -0.87 30.57
N GLY A 472 -27.75 -0.18 31.55
CA GLY A 472 -26.95 0.66 32.47
C GLY A 472 -26.31 1.89 31.81
N TYR A 473 -25.64 2.71 32.62
CA TYR A 473 -25.04 3.97 32.17
C TYR A 473 -23.70 3.71 31.47
N SER A 474 -23.73 3.68 30.14
CA SER A 474 -22.52 3.56 29.31
C SER A 474 -22.13 4.91 28.72
N SER A 475 -20.85 5.11 28.42
CA SER A 475 -20.36 6.34 27.79
C SER A 475 -19.39 6.04 26.66
N PHE A 476 -19.68 6.48 25.44
CA PHE A 476 -18.82 6.23 24.28
C PHE A 476 -18.31 7.51 23.64
N ASP A 477 -17.04 7.48 23.22
CA ASP A 477 -16.43 8.57 22.45
C ASP A 477 -16.31 8.17 20.98
N GLY A 478 -17.22 8.69 20.15
CA GLY A 478 -17.40 8.32 18.74
C GLY A 478 -18.83 7.97 18.37
N ASP A 479 -19.07 7.71 17.09
CA ASP A 479 -20.38 7.37 16.55
C ASP A 479 -20.80 5.94 16.92
N ILE A 480 -22.11 5.69 16.92
CA ILE A 480 -22.68 4.36 17.11
C ILE A 480 -23.54 4.02 15.89
N GLY A 481 -23.25 2.91 15.23
CA GLY A 481 -23.86 2.57 13.94
C GLY A 481 -24.38 1.15 13.85
N VAL A 482 -25.50 0.98 13.15
CA VAL A 482 -26.03 -0.33 12.79
C VAL A 482 -26.48 -0.33 11.33
N SER A 483 -26.04 -1.32 10.54
CA SER A 483 -26.49 -1.51 9.14
C SER A 483 -26.17 -2.94 8.66
N PRO A 484 -27.07 -3.64 7.94
CA PRO A 484 -28.37 -3.18 7.44
C PRO A 484 -29.48 -3.21 8.49
N GLY A 485 -29.21 -3.67 9.71
CA GLY A 485 -30.12 -3.49 10.83
C GLY A 485 -30.45 -2.02 11.08
N THR A 486 -31.42 -1.77 11.94
CA THR A 486 -31.84 -0.40 12.33
C THR A 486 -31.90 -0.20 13.85
N ALA A 487 -31.77 -1.27 14.63
CA ALA A 487 -32.04 -1.24 16.06
C ALA A 487 -30.81 -0.81 16.87
N VAL A 488 -30.91 0.36 17.52
CA VAL A 488 -30.02 0.84 18.58
C VAL A 488 -30.88 1.15 19.81
N ALA A 489 -30.66 0.42 20.91
CA ALA A 489 -31.45 0.54 22.14
C ALA A 489 -30.55 0.83 23.36
N GLY A 490 -31.11 1.54 24.36
CA GLY A 490 -30.40 1.84 25.61
C GLY A 490 -29.59 3.13 25.62
N PHE A 491 -29.86 4.05 24.68
CA PHE A 491 -29.30 5.41 24.62
C PHE A 491 -30.44 6.42 24.54
N PRO A 492 -31.02 6.89 25.67
CA PRO A 492 -30.55 6.74 27.08
C PRO A 492 -30.85 5.36 27.73
N PRO A 493 -30.20 5.01 28.88
CA PRO A 493 -29.33 5.86 29.71
C PRO A 493 -27.88 5.98 29.24
N GLY A 494 -27.45 5.20 28.24
CA GLY A 494 -26.15 5.38 27.61
C GLY A 494 -26.02 6.77 26.97
N VAL A 495 -24.80 7.29 26.96
CA VAL A 495 -24.43 8.58 26.36
C VAL A 495 -23.30 8.40 25.35
N LEU A 496 -23.21 9.29 24.37
CA LEU A 496 -22.13 9.33 23.40
C LEU A 496 -21.76 10.77 23.04
N THR A 497 -20.52 10.99 22.62
CA THR A 497 -20.05 12.26 22.04
C THR A 497 -20.41 12.40 20.55
N GLY A 498 -20.60 11.27 19.86
CA GLY A 498 -20.93 11.19 18.44
C GLY A 498 -22.42 11.12 18.12
N VAL A 499 -22.75 10.62 16.93
CA VAL A 499 -24.11 10.48 16.40
C VAL A 499 -24.51 9.00 16.33
N ILE A 500 -25.81 8.73 16.49
CA ILE A 500 -26.39 7.40 16.30
C ILE A 500 -26.86 7.26 14.84
N HIS A 501 -26.33 6.28 14.13
CA HIS A 501 -26.65 5.94 12.74
C HIS A 501 -27.38 4.57 12.67
N GLY A 502 -28.71 4.59 12.53
CA GLY A 502 -29.54 3.39 12.45
C GLY A 502 -30.02 3.10 11.02
N GLY A 503 -29.36 2.19 10.33
CA GLY A 503 -29.72 1.70 8.98
C GLY A 503 -29.60 2.74 7.86
N ASP A 504 -28.83 3.82 8.08
CA ASP A 504 -28.64 4.87 7.08
C ASP A 504 -27.45 4.60 6.14
N ALA A 505 -27.27 5.50 5.17
CA ALA A 505 -26.19 5.40 4.18
C ALA A 505 -24.79 5.58 4.80
N VAL A 506 -24.65 6.31 5.91
CA VAL A 506 -23.37 6.54 6.58
C VAL A 506 -22.93 5.27 7.30
N ALA A 507 -23.84 4.62 8.03
CA ALA A 507 -23.59 3.32 8.64
C ALA A 507 -23.38 2.21 7.58
N ALA A 508 -24.09 2.26 6.45
CA ALA A 508 -23.87 1.32 5.35
C ALA A 508 -22.48 1.45 4.73
N ALA A 509 -22.00 2.69 4.49
CA ALA A 509 -20.65 2.94 4.01
C ALA A 509 -19.59 2.46 5.03
N ALA A 510 -19.81 2.74 6.31
CA ALA A 510 -18.91 2.29 7.39
C ALA A 510 -18.88 0.76 7.51
N GLN A 511 -19.99 0.07 7.29
CA GLN A 511 -20.02 -1.40 7.25
C GLN A 511 -19.26 -1.98 6.07
N ALA A 512 -19.34 -1.34 4.89
CA ALA A 512 -18.53 -1.74 3.74
C ALA A 512 -17.03 -1.56 4.02
N ASP A 513 -16.64 -0.43 4.61
CA ASP A 513 -15.25 -0.15 5.00
C ASP A 513 -14.76 -1.10 6.10
N LEU A 514 -15.61 -1.42 7.09
CA LEU A 514 -15.31 -2.42 8.11
C LEU A 514 -15.08 -3.80 7.49
N ALA A 515 -15.92 -4.22 6.55
CA ALA A 515 -15.75 -5.49 5.85
C ALA A 515 -14.44 -5.53 5.06
N ALA A 516 -14.03 -4.41 4.45
CA ALA A 516 -12.74 -4.28 3.78
C ALA A 516 -11.57 -4.35 4.78
N ALA A 517 -11.67 -3.64 5.91
CA ALA A 517 -10.68 -3.65 6.99
C ALA A 517 -10.50 -5.04 7.61
N TYR A 518 -11.61 -5.75 7.85
CA TYR A 518 -11.58 -7.13 8.34
C TYR A 518 -10.82 -8.05 7.37
N LYS A 519 -11.13 -7.96 6.07
CA LYS A 519 -10.47 -8.77 5.03
C LYS A 519 -9.00 -8.43 4.89
N ASP A 520 -8.64 -7.14 4.94
CA ASP A 520 -7.24 -6.69 5.00
C ASP A 520 -6.53 -7.34 6.18
N ALA A 521 -7.04 -7.14 7.40
CA ALA A 521 -6.45 -7.69 8.62
C ALA A 521 -6.29 -9.22 8.58
N ALA A 522 -7.28 -9.94 8.06
CA ALA A 522 -7.26 -11.40 7.93
C ALA A 522 -6.30 -11.90 6.83
N ALA A 523 -6.09 -11.11 5.77
CA ALA A 523 -5.21 -11.48 4.65
C ALA A 523 -3.72 -11.22 4.92
N ARG A 524 -3.40 -10.51 6.02
CA ARG A 524 -2.02 -10.18 6.35
C ARG A 524 -1.23 -11.44 6.68
N PRO A 525 0.00 -11.61 6.19
CA PRO A 525 0.80 -12.78 6.52
C PRO A 525 1.18 -12.74 8.00
N ALA A 526 0.74 -13.75 8.75
CA ALA A 526 1.10 -13.90 10.17
C ALA A 526 2.58 -14.26 10.31
N ASN A 527 3.27 -13.58 11.24
CA ASN A 527 4.68 -13.86 11.56
C ASN A 527 4.83 -14.75 12.81
N THR A 528 3.79 -14.88 13.64
CA THR A 528 3.84 -15.60 14.91
C THR A 528 2.53 -16.35 15.18
N VAL A 529 2.62 -17.62 15.56
CA VAL A 529 1.46 -18.39 16.03
C VAL A 529 1.32 -18.20 17.54
N ILE A 530 0.08 -18.00 18.00
CA ILE A 530 -0.29 -17.91 19.41
C ILE A 530 -1.48 -18.82 19.70
N ASP A 531 -1.58 -19.29 20.93
CA ASP A 531 -2.63 -20.19 21.39
C ASP A 531 -2.91 -19.99 22.89
N GLY A 532 -4.10 -20.42 23.31
CA GLY A 532 -4.53 -20.44 24.72
C GLY A 532 -4.62 -19.06 25.37
N ASP A 533 -4.29 -19.01 26.66
CA ASP A 533 -4.33 -17.80 27.47
C ASP A 533 -3.06 -16.96 27.28
N LEU A 534 -3.24 -15.67 27.00
CA LEU A 534 -2.16 -14.71 26.79
C LEU A 534 -1.69 -14.03 28.10
N ALA A 535 -2.22 -14.45 29.24
CA ALA A 535 -1.84 -13.94 30.55
C ALA A 535 -0.32 -13.93 30.81
N GLY A 536 0.16 -12.81 31.32
CA GLY A 536 1.56 -12.58 31.69
C GLY A 536 2.51 -12.37 30.50
N ARG A 537 2.02 -12.47 29.26
CA ARG A 537 2.87 -12.32 28.07
C ARG A 537 3.16 -10.84 27.79
N THR A 538 4.36 -10.60 27.27
CA THR A 538 4.73 -9.36 26.61
C THR A 538 4.95 -9.66 25.13
N LEU A 539 4.15 -9.03 24.27
CA LEU A 539 4.20 -9.20 22.82
C LEU A 539 4.74 -7.92 22.18
N THR A 540 5.56 -8.05 21.14
CA THR A 540 6.11 -6.94 20.38
C THR A 540 5.31 -6.71 19.09
N SER A 541 5.66 -5.70 18.28
CA SER A 541 4.92 -5.44 17.03
C SER A 541 4.94 -6.65 16.09
N GLY A 542 3.80 -7.00 15.49
CA GLY A 542 3.69 -8.15 14.60
C GLY A 542 2.26 -8.52 14.22
N VAL A 543 2.15 -9.55 13.38
CA VAL A 543 0.88 -10.18 12.98
C VAL A 543 0.84 -11.57 13.60
N TYR A 544 -0.04 -11.76 14.58
CA TYR A 544 -0.21 -12.96 15.38
C TYR A 544 -1.41 -13.75 14.89
N ARG A 545 -1.30 -15.08 14.82
CA ARG A 545 -2.41 -15.95 14.41
C ARG A 545 -2.73 -16.99 15.47
N ALA A 546 -4.01 -17.10 15.81
CA ALA A 546 -4.58 -18.13 16.66
C ALA A 546 -5.63 -18.92 15.87
N ALA A 547 -5.40 -20.23 15.71
CA ALA A 547 -6.38 -21.13 15.08
C ALA A 547 -7.53 -21.51 16.02
N ALA A 548 -7.32 -21.36 17.33
CA ALA A 548 -8.29 -21.68 18.38
C ALA A 548 -8.65 -20.41 19.17
N ALA A 549 -9.60 -20.56 20.09
CA ALA A 549 -9.99 -19.45 20.96
C ALA A 549 -8.79 -19.01 21.82
N ILE A 550 -8.68 -17.71 22.07
CA ILE A 550 -7.69 -17.14 22.96
C ILE A 550 -8.38 -16.43 24.12
N ASP A 551 -7.74 -16.53 25.29
CA ASP A 551 -8.19 -15.90 26.51
C ASP A 551 -7.15 -14.86 26.99
N ILE A 552 -7.62 -13.85 27.72
CA ILE A 552 -6.75 -12.94 28.48
C ILE A 552 -7.24 -12.97 29.92
N SER A 553 -6.69 -13.89 30.73
CA SER A 553 -7.16 -14.08 32.11
C SER A 553 -6.66 -13.04 33.09
N THR A 554 -5.48 -12.43 32.82
CA THR A 554 -4.87 -11.41 33.68
C THR A 554 -4.34 -10.24 32.86
N THR A 555 -3.02 -10.00 32.83
CA THR A 555 -2.40 -8.89 32.11
C THR A 555 -1.72 -9.39 30.83
N LEU A 556 -2.04 -8.77 29.69
CA LEU A 556 -1.27 -8.86 28.45
C LEU A 556 -0.55 -7.52 28.24
N THR A 557 0.75 -7.56 27.97
CA THR A 557 1.54 -6.35 27.67
C THR A 557 1.87 -6.30 26.17
N LEU A 558 1.60 -5.17 25.52
CA LEU A 558 2.03 -4.88 24.16
C LEU A 558 3.16 -3.85 24.22
N ASP A 559 4.34 -4.27 23.79
CA ASP A 559 5.57 -3.51 23.88
C ASP A 559 5.95 -2.96 22.50
N GLY A 560 5.86 -1.64 22.35
CA GLY A 560 6.29 -0.96 21.12
C GLY A 560 7.81 -0.88 20.97
N GLN A 561 8.57 -1.27 22.00
CA GLN A 561 10.03 -1.27 22.08
C GLN A 561 10.69 0.09 21.79
N GLY A 562 9.96 1.19 21.96
CA GLY A 562 10.37 2.56 21.64
C GLY A 562 9.82 3.08 20.31
N ASN A 563 9.08 2.26 19.55
CA ASN A 563 8.50 2.63 18.27
C ASN A 563 7.02 3.09 18.43
N PRO A 564 6.73 4.40 18.28
CA PRO A 564 5.35 4.92 18.30
C PRO A 564 4.46 4.39 17.17
N ASN A 565 5.07 3.85 16.11
CA ASN A 565 4.37 3.31 14.94
C ASN A 565 4.25 1.78 14.97
N ALA A 566 4.56 1.13 16.10
CA ALA A 566 4.41 -0.31 16.27
C ALA A 566 2.97 -0.76 15.95
N ILE A 567 2.84 -1.74 15.04
CA ILE A 567 1.56 -2.35 14.65
C ILE A 567 1.43 -3.72 15.32
N PHE A 568 0.25 -3.99 15.87
CA PHE A 568 -0.12 -5.29 16.43
C PHE A 568 -1.41 -5.74 15.74
N ILE A 569 -1.38 -6.89 15.06
CA ILE A 569 -2.56 -7.48 14.44
C ILE A 569 -2.73 -8.88 15.02
N PHE A 570 -3.86 -9.16 15.62
CA PHE A 570 -4.23 -10.47 16.13
C PHE A 570 -5.32 -11.06 15.22
N GLN A 571 -4.99 -12.14 14.52
CA GLN A 571 -5.89 -12.92 13.69
C GLN A 571 -6.36 -14.14 14.50
N VAL A 572 -7.64 -14.17 14.85
CA VAL A 572 -8.22 -15.22 15.70
C VAL A 572 -9.31 -15.92 14.91
N ASP A 573 -9.09 -17.18 14.55
CA ASP A 573 -10.04 -17.99 13.76
C ASP A 573 -11.26 -18.46 14.60
N ALA A 574 -11.26 -18.20 15.90
CA ALA A 574 -12.30 -18.57 16.85
C ALA A 574 -12.66 -17.40 17.78
N ALA A 575 -13.02 -17.67 19.05
CA ALA A 575 -13.43 -16.64 20.01
C ALA A 575 -12.24 -15.89 20.66
N LEU A 576 -12.49 -14.65 21.08
CA LEU A 576 -11.60 -13.86 21.94
C LEU A 576 -12.32 -13.54 23.25
N ASN A 577 -11.80 -14.01 24.38
CA ASN A 577 -12.38 -13.72 25.68
C ASN A 577 -11.40 -12.99 26.60
N THR A 578 -11.92 -12.12 27.45
CA THR A 578 -11.17 -11.57 28.58
C THR A 578 -11.85 -11.93 29.89
N ALA A 579 -11.06 -12.26 30.90
CA ALA A 579 -11.61 -12.49 32.24
C ALA A 579 -11.99 -11.15 32.91
N ALA A 580 -12.76 -11.23 34.00
CA ALA A 580 -13.07 -10.04 34.78
C ALA A 580 -11.78 -9.37 35.30
N VAL A 581 -11.71 -8.04 35.21
CA VAL A 581 -10.59 -7.22 35.70
C VAL A 581 -9.25 -7.46 34.96
N SER A 582 -9.24 -8.23 33.87
CA SER A 582 -8.06 -8.40 33.01
C SER A 582 -7.62 -7.08 32.38
N ARG A 583 -6.34 -6.97 31.98
CA ARG A 583 -5.78 -5.73 31.43
C ARG A 583 -4.93 -5.96 30.20
N ILE A 584 -5.08 -5.11 29.20
CA ILE A 584 -4.11 -4.96 28.10
C ILE A 584 -3.34 -3.67 28.32
N ILE A 585 -2.03 -3.75 28.51
CA ILE A 585 -1.16 -2.62 28.81
C ILE A 585 -0.28 -2.31 27.60
N LEU A 586 -0.23 -1.05 27.20
CA LEU A 586 0.70 -0.56 26.18
C LEU A 586 1.94 0.03 26.85
N ILE A 587 3.13 -0.39 26.43
CA ILE A 587 4.40 0.18 26.90
C ILE A 587 5.31 0.58 25.74
N ASN A 588 6.32 1.40 26.05
CA ASN A 588 7.40 1.80 25.15
C ASN A 588 6.91 2.20 23.74
N GLY A 589 5.95 3.12 23.65
CA GLY A 589 5.48 3.65 22.38
C GLY A 589 4.37 2.85 21.69
N ALA A 590 3.94 1.69 22.19
CA ALA A 590 2.74 1.06 21.64
C ALA A 590 1.52 2.00 21.73
N GLN A 591 0.70 2.06 20.68
CA GLN A 591 -0.47 2.93 20.59
C GLN A 591 -1.73 2.13 20.29
N ALA A 592 -2.83 2.43 20.99
CA ALA A 592 -4.11 1.74 20.83
C ALA A 592 -4.69 1.83 19.41
N ALA A 593 -4.48 2.96 18.74
CA ALA A 593 -4.89 3.18 17.35
C ALA A 593 -4.20 2.24 16.35
N ARG A 594 -3.17 1.51 16.79
CA ARG A 594 -2.32 0.62 15.98
C ARG A 594 -2.39 -0.85 16.44
N VAL A 595 -3.34 -1.17 17.32
CA VAL A 595 -3.66 -2.52 17.78
C VAL A 595 -4.98 -2.95 17.14
N TYR A 596 -4.98 -4.08 16.44
CA TYR A 596 -6.12 -4.62 15.71
C TYR A 596 -6.39 -6.07 16.12
N TRP A 597 -7.65 -6.39 16.40
CA TRP A 597 -8.12 -7.72 16.76
C TRP A 597 -9.10 -8.19 15.70
N GLN A 598 -8.62 -8.93 14.70
CA GLN A 598 -9.46 -9.61 13.73
C GLN A 598 -9.94 -10.93 14.34
N VAL A 599 -11.25 -11.06 14.58
CA VAL A 599 -11.83 -12.21 15.29
C VAL A 599 -12.98 -12.81 14.49
N ALA A 600 -12.87 -14.09 14.14
CA ALA A 600 -13.89 -14.79 13.37
C ALA A 600 -15.06 -15.28 14.25
N GLY A 601 -14.78 -15.65 15.50
CA GLY A 601 -15.77 -16.06 16.49
C GLY A 601 -16.33 -14.90 17.31
N GLU A 602 -17.05 -15.22 18.39
CA GLU A 602 -17.59 -14.23 19.32
C GLU A 602 -16.48 -13.56 20.14
N VAL A 603 -16.71 -12.30 20.51
CA VAL A 603 -15.84 -11.55 21.41
C VAL A 603 -16.58 -11.29 22.71
N MET A 604 -16.00 -11.70 23.84
CA MET A 604 -16.57 -11.47 25.16
C MET A 604 -15.55 -10.78 26.06
N LEU A 605 -15.80 -9.52 26.40
CA LEU A 605 -14.96 -8.78 27.33
C LEU A 605 -15.53 -8.89 28.75
N GLY A 606 -14.77 -9.49 29.67
CA GLY A 606 -15.16 -9.71 31.06
C GLY A 606 -15.34 -8.41 31.83
N ALA A 607 -16.19 -8.44 32.87
CA ALA A 607 -16.54 -7.26 33.65
C ALA A 607 -15.33 -6.56 34.29
N GLY A 608 -15.28 -5.23 34.24
CA GLY A 608 -14.19 -4.42 34.79
C GLY A 608 -12.86 -4.58 34.07
N SER A 609 -12.81 -5.24 32.90
CA SER A 609 -11.57 -5.38 32.14
C SER A 609 -11.18 -4.08 31.43
N THR A 610 -9.87 -3.85 31.30
CA THR A 610 -9.33 -2.74 30.49
C THR A 610 -8.81 -3.28 29.16
N PHE A 611 -9.52 -3.00 28.06
CA PHE A 611 -9.18 -3.49 26.73
C PHE A 611 -8.55 -2.40 25.86
N THR A 612 -7.74 -2.78 24.88
CA THR A 612 -7.08 -1.80 23.99
C THR A 612 -7.02 -2.31 22.56
N GLY A 613 -7.36 -1.43 21.61
CA GLY A 613 -7.31 -1.70 20.17
C GLY A 613 -8.66 -1.68 19.48
N THR A 614 -8.64 -1.81 18.16
CA THR A 614 -9.83 -1.92 17.32
C THR A 614 -10.19 -3.39 17.15
N ILE A 615 -11.38 -3.78 17.60
CA ILE A 615 -11.97 -5.09 17.33
C ILE A 615 -12.62 -5.06 15.95
N LEU A 616 -12.21 -5.99 15.10
CA LEU A 616 -12.76 -6.31 13.78
C LEU A 616 -13.38 -7.71 13.86
N GLY A 617 -14.60 -7.81 14.36
CA GLY A 617 -15.32 -9.07 14.57
C GLY A 617 -16.14 -9.52 13.35
N LEU A 618 -16.29 -10.82 13.14
CA LEU A 618 -17.36 -11.36 12.29
C LEU A 618 -18.64 -11.66 13.07
N ALA A 619 -18.53 -12.15 14.31
CA ALA A 619 -19.68 -12.55 15.12
C ALA A 619 -20.04 -11.49 16.19
N ALA A 620 -20.89 -11.87 17.15
CA ALA A 620 -21.34 -10.97 18.20
C ALA A 620 -20.19 -10.49 19.10
N ILE A 621 -20.31 -9.25 19.58
CA ILE A 621 -19.40 -8.64 20.57
C ILE A 621 -20.20 -8.32 21.83
N THR A 622 -19.74 -8.79 22.98
CA THR A 622 -20.31 -8.48 24.28
C THR A 622 -19.30 -7.73 25.14
N LEU A 623 -19.64 -6.50 25.53
CA LEU A 623 -18.91 -5.71 26.51
C LEU A 623 -19.58 -5.90 27.88
N GLY A 624 -18.90 -6.61 28.78
CA GLY A 624 -19.37 -6.83 30.14
C GLY A 624 -19.50 -5.54 30.97
N ALA A 625 -20.02 -5.69 32.19
CA ALA A 625 -20.21 -4.58 33.13
C ALA A 625 -18.90 -3.80 33.37
N ASP A 626 -18.94 -2.47 33.30
CA ASP A 626 -17.82 -1.58 33.65
C ASP A 626 -16.54 -1.87 32.84
N VAL A 627 -16.66 -2.40 31.62
CA VAL A 627 -15.52 -2.54 30.71
C VAL A 627 -15.06 -1.15 30.26
N ASP A 628 -13.78 -0.85 30.49
CA ASP A 628 -13.10 0.30 29.93
C ASP A 628 -12.32 -0.15 28.69
N TYR A 629 -12.64 0.35 27.50
CA TYR A 629 -11.81 0.06 26.33
C TYR A 629 -11.32 1.31 25.62
N LEU A 630 -10.01 1.34 25.35
CA LEU A 630 -9.34 2.34 24.52
C LEU A 630 -9.29 1.79 23.09
N GLY A 631 -10.36 2.00 22.32
CA GLY A 631 -10.57 1.20 21.12
C GLY A 631 -11.88 1.42 20.39
N ARG A 632 -12.23 0.43 19.55
CA ARG A 632 -13.50 0.36 18.80
C ARG A 632 -14.06 -1.06 18.88
N ALA A 633 -15.38 -1.20 18.97
CA ALA A 633 -16.08 -2.48 18.92
C ALA A 633 -16.86 -2.59 17.61
N LEU A 634 -16.24 -3.18 16.58
CA LEU A 634 -16.80 -3.22 15.23
C LEU A 634 -17.07 -4.68 14.83
N THR A 635 -18.30 -5.00 14.40
CA THR A 635 -18.65 -6.34 13.89
C THR A 635 -19.33 -6.28 12.53
N ALA A 636 -18.87 -7.15 11.62
CA ALA A 636 -19.31 -7.22 10.23
C ALA A 636 -20.52 -8.14 10.01
N ASN A 637 -20.84 -9.08 10.92
CA ASN A 637 -22.09 -9.87 10.86
C ASN A 637 -22.80 -10.06 12.22
N GLY A 638 -22.36 -9.37 13.29
CA GLY A 638 -22.87 -9.58 14.64
C GLY A 638 -23.79 -8.48 15.17
N ALA A 639 -24.26 -8.71 16.40
CA ALA A 639 -24.82 -7.69 17.29
C ALA A 639 -23.74 -7.22 18.27
N VAL A 640 -23.93 -6.03 18.86
CA VAL A 640 -23.12 -5.58 20.00
C VAL A 640 -24.01 -5.39 21.22
N THR A 641 -23.63 -6.02 22.34
CA THR A 641 -24.33 -5.87 23.63
C THR A 641 -23.39 -5.24 24.64
N THR A 642 -23.88 -4.25 25.40
CA THR A 642 -23.08 -3.51 26.39
C THR A 642 -23.83 -3.38 27.72
N HIS A 643 -23.08 -3.39 28.83
CA HIS A 643 -23.59 -3.07 30.16
C HIS A 643 -22.65 -2.09 30.86
N ALA A 644 -23.12 -0.87 31.16
CA ALA A 644 -22.32 0.15 31.87
C ALA A 644 -20.86 0.27 31.37
N ALA A 645 -20.65 0.21 30.06
CA ALA A 645 -19.32 0.16 29.46
C ALA A 645 -18.85 1.57 29.06
N HIS A 646 -17.55 1.76 29.06
CA HIS A 646 -16.93 3.04 28.76
C HIS A 646 -15.90 2.91 27.64
N SER A 647 -16.01 3.78 26.65
CA SER A 647 -14.99 3.98 25.62
C SER A 647 -14.35 5.34 25.80
N THR A 648 -13.03 5.35 25.72
CA THR A 648 -12.29 6.52 25.26
C THR A 648 -11.78 6.14 23.88
N GLY A 649 -12.17 6.88 22.84
CA GLY A 649 -11.77 6.52 21.49
C GLY A 649 -10.24 6.57 21.37
N PRO A 650 -9.59 5.70 20.56
CA PRO A 650 -8.30 6.08 20.02
C PRO A 650 -8.63 7.25 19.10
N ALA A 651 -8.36 8.46 19.57
CA ALA A 651 -8.38 9.64 18.72
C ALA A 651 -7.70 9.27 17.39
N PRO A 652 -8.25 9.67 16.23
CA PRO A 652 -7.51 9.56 14.98
C PRO A 652 -6.10 10.10 15.25
N PRO A 653 -5.03 9.43 14.76
CA PRO A 653 -3.65 9.80 15.08
C PRO A 653 -3.51 11.31 14.91
N GLY A 654 -3.17 12.00 16.01
CA GLY A 654 -3.31 13.45 16.13
C GLY A 654 -2.73 14.15 14.91
N GLY A 655 -3.62 14.73 14.10
CA GLY A 655 -3.22 15.57 12.99
C GLY A 655 -2.60 16.87 13.52
N ASN A 656 -2.03 17.67 12.61
CA ASN A 656 -1.40 18.92 12.99
C ASN A 656 -2.44 19.99 13.32
N LEU A 657 -2.11 20.86 14.27
CA LEU A 657 -2.76 22.17 14.37
C LEU A 657 -2.29 23.02 13.19
N THR A 658 -3.21 23.43 12.33
CA THR A 658 -2.87 24.20 11.12
C THR A 658 -3.81 25.37 10.92
N ALA A 659 -3.28 26.45 10.33
CA ALA A 659 -4.06 27.58 9.86
C ALA A 659 -3.73 27.83 8.40
N THR A 660 -4.74 27.80 7.55
CA THR A 660 -4.66 28.26 6.17
C THR A 660 -5.21 29.69 6.11
N THR A 661 -4.32 30.66 5.95
CA THR A 661 -4.65 32.08 5.91
C THR A 661 -4.41 32.66 4.52
N ALA A 662 -5.16 33.68 4.14
CA ALA A 662 -5.00 34.41 2.89
C ALA A 662 -4.95 35.93 3.14
N GLY A 663 -4.26 36.67 2.28
CA GLY A 663 -4.32 38.13 2.28
C GLY A 663 -5.62 38.67 1.70
N ALA A 664 -5.74 39.99 1.57
CA ALA A 664 -6.83 40.66 0.86
C ALA A 664 -6.28 41.79 -0.01
N THR A 665 -6.83 41.96 -1.21
CA THR A 665 -6.62 43.17 -2.01
C THR A 665 -7.56 44.25 -1.50
N LEU A 666 -7.02 45.39 -1.07
CA LEU A 666 -7.82 46.51 -0.57
C LEU A 666 -8.41 47.33 -1.71
N SER A 667 -9.55 47.97 -1.44
CA SER A 667 -10.25 48.85 -2.36
C SER A 667 -9.38 50.05 -2.77
N ARG A 668 -9.60 50.52 -3.99
CA ARG A 668 -8.97 51.77 -4.46
C ARG A 668 -9.65 52.95 -3.78
N VAL A 669 -8.85 53.90 -3.30
CA VAL A 669 -9.38 55.11 -2.64
C VAL A 669 -8.76 56.36 -3.26
N THR A 670 -9.55 57.41 -3.36
CA THR A 670 -9.11 58.73 -3.81
C THR A 670 -8.68 59.54 -2.60
N LEU A 671 -7.42 59.96 -2.57
CA LEU A 671 -6.90 60.80 -1.49
C LEU A 671 -7.25 62.27 -1.76
N LEU A 672 -8.00 62.90 -0.86
CA LEU A 672 -8.50 64.27 -1.03
C LEU A 672 -7.65 65.33 -0.31
N GLY A 673 -6.62 64.90 0.44
CA GLY A 673 -5.69 65.79 1.13
C GLY A 673 -6.24 66.47 2.40
N THR A 674 -7.54 66.39 2.65
CA THR A 674 -8.22 67.06 3.77
C THR A 674 -8.57 66.13 4.92
N GLU A 675 -8.84 64.84 4.64
CA GLU A 675 -9.24 63.85 5.65
C GLU A 675 -8.60 62.47 5.39
N PRO A 676 -8.37 61.65 6.43
CA PRO A 676 -7.93 60.28 6.27
C PRO A 676 -8.91 59.46 5.41
N GLN A 677 -8.36 58.52 4.67
CA GLN A 677 -9.11 57.64 3.77
C GLN A 677 -8.93 56.18 4.19
N PHE A 678 -9.92 55.33 3.96
CA PHE A 678 -9.88 53.92 4.38
C PHE A 678 -9.99 52.99 3.18
N ALA A 679 -8.90 52.27 2.89
CA ALA A 679 -8.91 51.19 1.91
C ALA A 679 -9.32 49.90 2.61
N THR A 680 -10.38 49.25 2.13
CA THR A 680 -10.96 48.07 2.77
C THR A 680 -10.95 46.87 1.84
N GLY A 681 -10.80 45.67 2.40
CA GLY A 681 -10.79 44.43 1.62
C GLY A 681 -11.29 43.26 2.44
N VAL A 682 -11.80 42.25 1.73
CA VAL A 682 -12.25 40.99 2.32
C VAL A 682 -11.33 39.89 1.80
N SER A 683 -10.82 39.04 2.70
CA SER A 683 -10.02 37.90 2.28
C SER A 683 -10.90 36.76 1.74
N SER A 684 -10.29 35.80 1.05
CA SER A 684 -10.92 34.48 0.89
C SER A 684 -11.11 33.83 2.27
N GLN A 685 -12.01 32.85 2.36
CA GLN A 685 -12.26 32.14 3.61
C GLN A 685 -10.96 31.49 4.13
N TRP A 686 -10.68 31.67 5.43
CA TRP A 686 -9.62 31.00 6.15
C TRP A 686 -10.16 29.74 6.82
N SER A 687 -9.25 28.79 7.03
CA SER A 687 -9.54 27.56 7.77
C SER A 687 -8.50 27.35 8.86
N ILE A 688 -8.97 27.15 10.09
CA ILE A 688 -8.15 26.72 11.23
C ILE A 688 -8.61 25.30 11.57
N VAL A 689 -7.67 24.36 11.57
CA VAL A 689 -7.94 22.95 11.84
C VAL A 689 -7.14 22.52 13.05
N ASP A 690 -7.84 22.18 14.14
CA ASP A 690 -7.25 21.47 15.27
C ASP A 690 -7.56 19.97 15.15
N ALA A 691 -6.66 19.25 14.46
CA ALA A 691 -6.74 17.81 14.28
C ALA A 691 -5.96 17.03 15.36
N ARG A 692 -5.38 17.70 16.36
CA ARG A 692 -4.52 17.05 17.39
C ARG A 692 -5.28 16.07 18.27
N GLY A 693 -6.60 16.19 18.32
CA GLY A 693 -7.48 15.33 19.13
C GLY A 693 -7.40 15.56 20.64
N THR A 694 -6.42 16.34 21.13
CA THR A 694 -6.19 16.59 22.56
C THR A 694 -7.13 17.63 23.18
N GLY A 695 -7.79 18.46 22.36
CA GLY A 695 -8.56 19.61 22.85
C GLY A 695 -7.70 20.65 23.58
N ALA A 696 -6.38 20.63 23.37
CA ALA A 696 -5.46 21.59 23.96
C ALA A 696 -5.75 23.01 23.44
N ALA A 697 -5.60 24.01 24.31
CA ALA A 697 -5.73 25.40 23.91
C ALA A 697 -4.80 25.73 22.73
N TRP A 698 -5.25 26.63 21.86
CA TRP A 698 -4.45 27.11 20.75
C TRP A 698 -4.66 28.61 20.51
N THR A 699 -3.67 29.24 19.92
CA THR A 699 -3.75 30.64 19.51
C THR A 699 -3.28 30.83 18.07
N LEU A 700 -3.98 31.70 17.34
CA LEU A 700 -3.51 32.25 16.08
C LEU A 700 -3.04 33.67 16.34
N SER A 701 -1.74 33.92 16.17
CA SER A 701 -1.14 35.24 16.32
C SER A 701 -0.76 35.83 14.96
N VAL A 702 -0.79 37.15 14.85
CA VAL A 702 -0.46 37.90 13.64
C VAL A 702 0.56 39.00 13.94
N SER A 703 1.50 39.21 13.03
CA SER A 703 2.32 40.43 12.94
C SER A 703 2.33 40.95 11.50
N ALA A 704 2.60 42.24 11.33
CA ALA A 704 2.62 42.90 10.03
C ALA A 704 3.92 43.69 9.83
N THR A 705 4.45 43.69 8.62
CA THR A 705 5.42 44.72 8.23
C THR A 705 4.69 46.05 7.98
N ALA A 706 5.39 47.16 8.19
CA ALA A 706 4.86 48.48 7.92
C ALA A 706 4.42 48.61 6.43
N PRO A 707 3.17 48.99 6.14
CA PRO A 707 2.69 49.13 4.76
C PRO A 707 3.57 50.11 3.99
N THR A 708 4.20 49.62 2.92
CA THR A 708 5.19 50.38 2.16
C THR A 708 4.71 50.51 0.72
N SER A 709 4.63 51.75 0.24
CA SER A 709 4.46 52.05 -1.17
C SER A 709 5.84 52.27 -1.80
N ALA A 710 6.05 51.71 -2.98
CA ALA A 710 7.24 51.97 -3.79
C ALA A 710 7.42 53.47 -4.08
N ALA A 711 8.67 53.87 -4.28
CA ALA A 711 9.05 55.23 -4.68
C ALA A 711 8.36 55.66 -5.98
N GLY A 712 8.02 56.93 -6.08
CA GLY A 712 7.40 57.52 -7.26
C GLY A 712 8.43 58.05 -8.25
N THR A 713 7.94 58.68 -9.32
CA THR A 713 8.79 59.33 -10.34
C THR A 713 9.33 60.70 -9.91
N VAL A 714 8.78 61.29 -8.84
CA VAL A 714 9.15 62.63 -8.33
C VAL A 714 9.73 62.57 -6.92
N GLU A 715 9.23 61.68 -6.06
CA GLU A 715 9.86 61.36 -4.77
C GLU A 715 10.48 59.97 -4.84
N SER A 716 11.80 59.91 -4.71
CA SER A 716 12.59 58.67 -4.87
C SER A 716 12.62 57.80 -3.61
N GLU A 717 12.05 58.26 -2.50
CA GLU A 717 11.97 57.50 -1.26
C GLU A 717 10.64 56.74 -1.16
N ALA A 718 10.72 55.49 -0.70
CA ALA A 718 9.52 54.66 -0.47
C ALA A 718 8.71 55.23 0.71
N ARG A 719 7.37 55.21 0.58
CA ARG A 719 6.49 55.73 1.62
C ARG A 719 6.05 54.62 2.55
N VAL A 720 6.38 54.76 3.84
CA VAL A 720 6.03 53.79 4.88
C VAL A 720 4.95 54.36 5.78
N LEU A 721 3.86 53.62 5.98
CA LEU A 721 2.84 53.89 6.99
C LEU A 721 3.10 53.07 8.25
N PRO A 722 2.72 53.54 9.44
CA PRO A 722 2.77 52.71 10.65
C PRO A 722 1.93 51.44 10.47
N ALA A 723 2.41 50.29 10.96
CA ALA A 723 1.63 49.04 10.93
C ALA A 723 0.28 49.16 11.64
N ALA A 724 0.19 50.00 12.68
CA ALA A 724 -1.04 50.31 13.42
C ALA A 724 -2.14 50.97 12.57
N ASN A 725 -1.80 51.51 11.40
CA ASN A 725 -2.79 52.02 10.46
C ASN A 725 -3.55 50.89 9.74
N LEU A 726 -3.01 49.66 9.71
CA LEU A 726 -3.70 48.50 9.19
C LEU A 726 -4.40 47.78 10.34
N SER A 727 -5.68 47.48 10.13
CA SER A 727 -6.47 46.68 11.07
C SER A 727 -7.07 45.45 10.40
N ILE A 728 -7.23 44.39 11.19
CA ILE A 728 -7.87 43.14 10.79
C ILE A 728 -9.07 42.87 11.71
N THR A 729 -10.16 42.41 11.12
CA THR A 729 -11.33 41.90 11.83
C THR A 729 -11.62 40.48 11.36
N PRO A 730 -11.42 39.44 12.19
CA PRO A 730 -11.62 38.02 11.83
C PRO A 730 -12.98 37.65 11.23
N GLY A 731 -14.04 38.41 11.52
CA GLY A 731 -15.40 38.11 11.08
C GLY A 731 -16.10 37.04 11.93
N THR A 732 -17.24 36.55 11.44
CA THR A 732 -17.98 35.47 12.11
C THR A 732 -17.25 34.14 11.92
N ILE A 733 -16.86 33.49 13.02
CA ILE A 733 -16.30 32.14 12.99
C ILE A 733 -17.43 31.13 12.92
N THR A 734 -17.51 30.37 11.84
CA THR A 734 -18.46 29.26 11.68
C THR A 734 -17.75 27.93 11.89
N MET A 735 -18.52 26.93 12.30
CA MET A 735 -18.01 25.57 12.49
C MET A 735 -18.10 24.82 11.17
N GLY A 736 -17.03 24.11 10.81
CA GLY A 736 -17.05 23.09 9.77
C GLY A 736 -17.58 21.76 10.33
N PRO A 737 -17.66 20.71 9.49
CA PRO A 737 -18.03 19.36 9.93
C PRO A 737 -17.13 18.89 11.09
N ASN A 738 -17.70 18.16 12.07
CA ASN A 738 -16.97 17.53 13.18
C ASN A 738 -16.15 18.50 14.06
N THR A 739 -16.79 19.60 14.49
CA THR A 739 -16.15 20.66 15.30
C THR A 739 -16.82 20.81 16.66
N ASP A 740 -16.05 21.02 17.73
CA ASP A 740 -16.57 21.27 19.08
C ASP A 740 -17.32 22.62 19.17
N ALA A 741 -18.29 22.71 20.08
CA ALA A 741 -19.15 23.89 20.23
C ALA A 741 -18.37 25.17 20.56
N ARG A 742 -18.67 26.24 19.82
CA ARG A 742 -18.03 27.56 19.94
C ARG A 742 -18.46 28.25 21.24
N THR A 743 -17.58 28.29 22.24
CA THR A 743 -17.73 29.17 23.42
C THR A 743 -16.49 30.07 23.54
N GLY A 744 -16.69 31.39 23.66
CA GLY A 744 -15.61 32.32 24.03
C GLY A 744 -14.84 33.06 22.93
N ILE A 745 -15.30 33.10 21.66
CA ILE A 745 -14.62 33.90 20.61
C ILE A 745 -15.45 35.14 20.23
N THR A 746 -15.05 36.31 20.75
CA THR A 746 -15.50 37.62 20.27
C THR A 746 -14.27 38.41 19.81
N PRO A 747 -14.02 38.55 18.50
CA PRO A 747 -12.80 39.21 18.05
C PRO A 747 -13.00 40.72 17.99
N PRO A 748 -12.27 41.54 18.77
CA PRO A 748 -12.23 42.97 18.51
C PRO A 748 -11.52 43.23 17.17
N GLN A 749 -11.83 44.36 16.53
CA GLN A 749 -10.98 44.90 15.48
C GLN A 749 -9.57 45.11 16.06
N LEU A 750 -8.56 44.47 15.47
CA LEU A 750 -7.18 44.52 15.94
C LEU A 750 -6.35 45.45 15.04
N ALA A 751 -5.82 46.53 15.60
CA ALA A 751 -4.78 47.33 14.94
C ALA A 751 -3.45 46.55 14.98
N LEU A 752 -2.84 46.35 13.81
CA LEU A 752 -1.66 45.51 13.66
C LEU A 752 -0.39 46.19 14.15
N SER A 753 0.63 45.38 14.45
CA SER A 753 1.94 45.86 14.84
C SER A 753 3.05 45.00 14.24
N ASN A 754 4.29 45.46 14.38
CA ASN A 754 5.46 44.71 13.96
C ASN A 754 5.78 43.53 14.90
N ALA A 755 5.09 43.42 16.04
CA ALA A 755 5.23 42.33 17.00
C ALA A 755 4.05 41.36 16.90
N PRO A 756 4.22 40.06 17.21
CA PRO A 756 3.12 39.10 17.24
C PRO A 756 2.04 39.50 18.26
N GLN A 757 0.79 39.57 17.81
CA GLN A 757 -0.39 39.84 18.62
C GLN A 757 -1.40 38.72 18.43
N THR A 758 -2.01 38.26 19.53
CA THR A 758 -3.04 37.21 19.47
C THR A 758 -4.28 37.74 18.75
N LEU A 759 -4.64 37.08 17.64
CA LEU A 759 -5.80 37.40 16.83
C LEU A 759 -7.01 36.54 17.23
N ILE A 760 -6.78 35.26 17.50
CA ILE A 760 -7.79 34.29 17.95
C ILE A 760 -7.17 33.43 19.04
N ALA A 761 -7.92 33.21 20.12
CA ALA A 761 -7.55 32.29 21.18
C ALA A 761 -8.72 31.33 21.43
N ALA A 762 -8.41 30.04 21.51
CA ALA A 762 -9.32 28.99 21.92
C ALA A 762 -8.97 28.53 23.33
N VAL A 763 -9.93 28.64 24.24
CA VAL A 763 -9.82 28.18 25.64
C VAL A 763 -10.80 27.03 25.85
N GLY A 764 -10.28 25.85 26.22
CA GLY A 764 -11.06 24.61 26.37
C GLY A 764 -11.02 23.70 25.13
N PRO A 765 -11.73 22.55 25.14
CA PRO A 765 -11.72 21.60 24.02
C PRO A 765 -12.41 22.24 22.82
N GLN A 766 -11.61 22.70 21.87
CA GLN A 766 -12.02 23.36 20.63
C GLN A 766 -11.41 22.62 19.45
N ARG A 767 -11.81 21.36 19.29
CA ARG A 767 -11.37 20.44 18.23
C ARG A 767 -12.16 20.68 16.95
N GLY A 768 -11.56 20.36 15.81
CA GLY A 768 -12.23 20.39 14.50
C GLY A 768 -11.87 21.61 13.65
N THR A 769 -12.76 21.99 12.74
CA THR A 769 -12.51 23.00 11.71
C THR A 769 -13.28 24.28 11.98
N TYR A 770 -12.56 25.39 12.15
CA TYR A 770 -13.12 26.72 12.31
C TYR A 770 -12.89 27.53 11.04
N LEU A 771 -13.98 28.01 10.45
CA LEU A 771 -13.98 28.79 9.22
C LEU A 771 -14.27 30.25 9.54
N LEU A 772 -13.55 31.17 8.90
CA LEU A 772 -13.75 32.61 9.09
C LEU A 772 -13.36 33.38 7.85
N THR A 773 -13.92 34.58 7.68
CA THR A 773 -13.62 35.44 6.53
C THR A 773 -13.22 36.82 7.04
N PRO A 774 -11.91 37.08 7.21
CA PRO A 774 -11.46 38.35 7.76
C PRO A 774 -11.64 39.52 6.81
N THR A 775 -11.90 40.69 7.39
CA THR A 775 -11.87 41.97 6.70
C THR A 775 -10.67 42.80 7.15
N PHE A 776 -10.14 43.59 6.23
CA PHE A 776 -8.96 44.43 6.42
C PHE A 776 -9.34 45.88 6.17
N SER A 777 -8.77 46.79 6.95
CA SER A 777 -8.92 48.23 6.74
C SER A 777 -7.59 48.93 6.98
N LEU A 778 -7.07 49.57 5.94
CA LEU A 778 -5.89 50.43 6.00
C LEU A 778 -6.33 51.90 6.04
N MET A 779 -6.01 52.56 7.14
CA MET A 779 -6.13 54.00 7.28
C MET A 779 -4.96 54.71 6.60
N ILE A 780 -5.26 55.47 5.55
CA ILE A 780 -4.32 56.30 4.81
C ILE A 780 -4.49 57.74 5.30
N PRO A 781 -3.49 58.35 5.97
CA PRO A 781 -3.59 59.70 6.50
C PRO A 781 -3.84 60.76 5.41
N ALA A 782 -4.51 61.87 5.76
CA ALA A 782 -4.79 62.98 4.84
C ALA A 782 -3.52 63.52 4.14
N ASN A 783 -2.40 63.54 4.86
CA ASN A 783 -1.10 64.00 4.36
C ASN A 783 -0.31 62.94 3.57
N ALA A 784 -0.90 61.79 3.24
CA ALA A 784 -0.27 60.71 2.47
C ALA A 784 -0.20 60.99 0.95
N PHE A 785 -0.72 62.13 0.48
CA PHE A 785 -0.77 62.56 -0.93
C PHE A 785 0.60 62.92 -1.57
N ARG A 786 1.73 62.72 -0.87
CA ARG A 786 3.06 63.13 -1.37
C ARG A 786 3.62 62.09 -2.37
N SER A 787 3.34 62.32 -3.66
CA SER A 787 4.08 61.96 -4.89
C SER A 787 4.72 60.57 -5.09
N ASN A 788 4.12 59.50 -4.56
CA ASN A 788 4.42 58.10 -4.92
C ASN A 788 3.69 57.62 -6.19
N TYR A 789 3.51 58.49 -7.19
CA TYR A 789 2.84 58.15 -8.45
C TYR A 789 3.71 57.27 -9.34
N SER A 790 3.09 56.32 -10.03
CA SER A 790 3.77 55.44 -11.00
C SER A 790 4.15 56.15 -12.32
N GLY A 791 3.80 57.44 -12.48
CA GLY A 791 3.96 58.24 -13.70
C GLY A 791 3.96 59.76 -13.42
N VAL A 792 3.85 60.60 -14.44
CA VAL A 792 3.82 62.08 -14.31
C VAL A 792 2.47 62.50 -13.69
N ILE A 793 2.50 63.52 -12.82
CA ILE A 793 1.52 63.86 -11.76
C ILE A 793 0.04 64.02 -12.21
N GLU A 794 -0.25 64.09 -13.51
CA GLU A 794 -1.61 64.25 -14.05
C GLU A 794 -2.24 62.90 -14.44
N ASN A 795 -3.09 62.34 -13.58
CA ASN A 795 -3.89 61.11 -13.77
C ASN A 795 -3.17 59.75 -13.62
N SER A 796 -1.92 59.74 -13.14
CA SER A 796 -1.21 58.49 -12.84
C SER A 796 -1.71 57.83 -11.54
N PRO A 797 -1.86 56.50 -11.46
CA PRO A 797 -2.17 55.82 -10.20
C PRO A 797 -1.01 55.96 -9.20
N MET A 798 -1.35 56.03 -7.91
CA MET A 798 -0.34 55.87 -6.84
C MET A 798 0.12 54.42 -6.83
N ASN A 799 1.40 54.20 -6.53
CA ASN A 799 1.92 52.86 -6.26
C ASN A 799 1.15 52.25 -5.07
N PRO A 800 0.81 50.95 -5.12
CA PRO A 800 0.08 50.31 -4.05
C PRO A 800 0.94 50.21 -2.78
N TYR A 801 0.30 50.31 -1.62
CA TYR A 801 0.93 49.94 -0.36
C TYR A 801 0.94 48.41 -0.24
N ILE A 802 2.12 47.84 0.01
CA ILE A 802 2.33 46.40 0.19
C ILE A 802 2.79 46.17 1.63
N THR A 803 2.25 45.13 2.25
CA THR A 803 2.58 44.67 3.61
C THR A 803 2.61 43.14 3.61
N VAL A 804 3.44 42.56 4.46
CA VAL A 804 3.52 41.11 4.68
C VAL A 804 2.96 40.82 6.06
N LEU A 805 1.96 39.93 6.09
CA LEU A 805 1.40 39.42 7.33
C LEU A 805 2.01 38.06 7.62
N THR A 806 2.50 37.88 8.85
CA THR A 806 3.00 36.59 9.33
C THR A 806 2.02 36.07 10.37
N PHE A 807 1.49 34.87 10.11
CA PHE A 807 0.60 34.18 11.03
C PHE A 807 1.34 33.01 11.68
N THR A 808 1.20 32.88 12.99
CA THR A 808 1.76 31.77 13.75
C THR A 808 0.65 31.10 14.52
N ILE A 809 0.51 29.79 14.35
CA ILE A 809 -0.44 28.99 15.11
C ILE A 809 0.32 28.09 16.09
N SER A 810 -0.13 28.06 17.35
CA SER A 810 0.52 27.35 18.46
C SER A 810 -0.50 26.74 19.40
#